data_AF-A0A2S4APX7-F1
#
_entry.id   AF-A0A2S4APX7-F1
#
_cell.length_a   1.000
_cell.length_b   1.000
_cell.length_c   1.000
_cell.angle_alpha   90.00
_cell.angle_beta   90.00
_cell.angle_gamma   90.00
#
_symmetry.space_group_name_H-M   'P 1'
#
loop_
_entity.id
_entity.type
_entity.pdbx_description
1 polymer ?
#
loop_
_entity_poly.entity_id
_entity_poly.type
_entity_poly.pdbx_seq_one_letter_code
_entity_poly.pdbx_strand_id
1 'polypeptide(L)'
;MRFLKFLLWSCFAVFCALLLSISGAFLYLSPNLPSVDSLRSIQLQIPLRVYSADDKLIAEFGEMRRSPIRFDDIPEEFIHALLAAEDDNFANHYGVDITGLMRAATQLLKSGQIQTGGSTITMQVAKNYFLTSERSFSRKINEILLALQIERELSKNEILELYVNKIYLGNRAYGIEAASQVYYGKPISELSIAQLATIAGLPKAPSAFNPLANPARSLERRDWILGRMYRLGRLDETTYRQALAEPENARYHGASPELDASYIAEMARAEMVGRFGSAAYTDGFRVHTTVSSERQVAANIALNSGLIEYDQRHGYRGPEARLADLPRDSWTQELAKHRSLSGMHPAAVTQVEDSGILVLTRDGQEHAVAWESMKWARPFLGTNSMGPRPQRPADVVKVGDVIRIRWQDEEALFSQVPQAQAALVSLDPQDGSIEALAGGFSFGQSNYNRAIQAKRQPGSSFKPFIYSAALDAGYTAASLVNDSPIVFVEQGMDRIWRPKNDNNTFLGPIRMREALYKSRNLVSIRLLQTLGIDHTVDYISRFGFNPQDLPRNLSLALGTATLTPMEITVGWTTFANGGYKIEPYLIQRIEDREGNLLFEANPARVPAQQQAQRPEVESSAAPMDDARRTEDQSDTEPRFAEQVLDSRTAYIMTSMLQDVIKRGTGRRALAMGRNDIAGKTGTTNDSIDSWFSGYNADIVTTVWAGFDQPQSLGRHEYGGTVALPIWMNYMSAVLKDMPEHPPAEPDGLLKLRIDPVSGRAATPATPDAYFEVFKSEDSPPPMGEFDPTYQAPGSPLPADEAAPLDLF
;
A
#
# COMPACT_ATOMS: atom_id res chain seq x y z
N MET A 1 78.35 -34.61 -10.98
CA MET A 1 78.20 -34.16 -9.57
C MET A 1 78.00 -32.64 -9.39
N ARG A 2 78.72 -31.75 -10.09
CA ARG A 2 78.54 -30.29 -9.95
C ARG A 2 77.14 -29.78 -10.34
N PHE A 3 76.55 -30.33 -11.41
CA PHE A 3 75.20 -29.97 -11.86
C PHE A 3 74.12 -30.36 -10.84
N LEU A 4 74.23 -31.55 -10.23
CA LEU A 4 73.30 -32.02 -9.20
C LEU A 4 73.38 -31.17 -7.92
N LYS A 5 74.58 -30.74 -7.52
CA LYS A 5 74.76 -29.82 -6.39
C LYS A 5 74.17 -28.44 -6.70
N PHE A 6 74.37 -27.91 -7.91
CA PHE A 6 73.76 -26.65 -8.33
C PHE A 6 72.22 -26.70 -8.33
N LEU A 7 71.65 -27.83 -8.76
CA LEU A 7 70.20 -28.04 -8.80
C LEU A 7 69.63 -28.18 -7.37
N LEU A 8 70.32 -28.90 -6.48
CA LEU A 8 69.97 -28.98 -5.06
C LEU A 8 70.02 -27.62 -4.34
N TRP A 9 71.09 -26.84 -4.55
CA TRP A 9 71.22 -25.51 -3.96
C TRP A 9 70.21 -24.52 -4.54
N SER A 10 69.89 -24.61 -5.83
CA SER A 10 68.82 -23.82 -6.45
C SER A 10 67.44 -24.18 -5.88
N CYS A 11 67.13 -25.48 -5.72
CA CYS A 11 65.89 -25.91 -5.07
C CYS A 11 65.81 -25.44 -3.61
N PHE A 12 66.93 -25.50 -2.87
CA PHE A 12 66.98 -25.02 -1.48
C PHE A 12 66.80 -23.50 -1.39
N ALA A 13 67.43 -22.73 -2.28
CA ALA A 13 67.27 -21.28 -2.33
C ALA A 13 65.83 -20.87 -2.68
N VAL A 14 65.20 -21.56 -3.64
CA VAL A 14 63.78 -21.35 -3.97
C VAL A 14 62.88 -21.71 -2.79
N PHE A 15 63.15 -22.81 -2.09
CA PHE A 15 62.39 -23.20 -0.90
C PHE A 15 62.51 -22.15 0.22
N CYS A 16 63.72 -21.70 0.54
CA CYS A 16 63.94 -20.65 1.53
C CYS A 16 63.29 -19.31 1.15
N ALA A 17 63.37 -18.92 -0.13
CA ALA A 17 62.71 -17.70 -0.63
C ALA A 17 61.18 -17.81 -0.52
N LEU A 18 60.60 -18.98 -0.81
CA LEU A 18 59.16 -19.23 -0.64
C LEU A 18 58.76 -19.14 0.83
N LEU A 19 59.56 -19.74 1.72
CA LEU A 19 59.30 -19.79 3.16
C LEU A 19 59.40 -18.41 3.81
N LEU A 20 60.39 -17.60 3.40
CA LEU A 20 60.52 -16.19 3.80
C LEU A 20 59.37 -15.33 3.26
N SER A 21 58.94 -15.57 2.02
CA SER A 21 57.81 -14.83 1.42
C SER A 21 56.49 -15.15 2.15
N ILE A 22 56.23 -16.43 2.46
CA ILE A 22 55.06 -16.86 3.23
C ILE A 22 55.11 -16.30 4.66
N SER A 23 56.27 -16.35 5.32
CA SER A 23 56.45 -15.82 6.67
C SER A 23 56.31 -14.29 6.72
N GLY A 24 56.85 -13.58 5.72
CA GLY A 24 56.69 -12.14 5.58
C GLY A 24 55.23 -11.74 5.33
N ALA A 25 54.52 -12.47 4.47
CA ALA A 25 53.10 -12.28 4.26
C ALA A 25 52.29 -12.53 5.53
N PHE A 26 52.60 -13.60 6.29
CA PHE A 26 51.96 -13.89 7.56
C PHE A 26 52.17 -12.77 8.58
N LEU A 27 53.40 -12.31 8.79
CA LEU A 27 53.72 -11.26 9.76
C LEU A 27 53.17 -9.87 9.38
N TYR A 28 53.08 -9.57 8.09
CA TYR A 28 52.52 -8.30 7.61
C TYR A 28 50.98 -8.27 7.66
N LEU A 29 50.32 -9.39 7.34
CA LEU A 29 48.86 -9.46 7.24
C LEU A 29 48.19 -9.84 8.57
N SER A 30 48.83 -10.66 9.41
CA SER A 30 48.26 -11.15 10.68
C SER A 30 47.77 -10.06 11.63
N PRO A 31 48.47 -8.90 11.82
CA PRO A 31 47.99 -7.84 12.71
C PRO A 31 46.72 -7.14 12.23
N ASN A 32 46.42 -7.24 10.93
CA ASN A 32 45.25 -6.62 10.31
C ASN A 32 44.08 -7.61 10.15
N LEU A 33 44.22 -8.86 10.63
CA LEU A 33 43.14 -9.83 10.58
C LEU A 33 42.14 -9.56 11.71
N PRO A 34 40.82 -9.56 11.42
CA PRO A 34 39.79 -9.41 12.45
C PRO A 34 39.82 -10.60 13.43
N SER A 35 39.44 -10.34 14.69
CA SER A 35 39.40 -11.37 15.74
C SER A 35 38.34 -12.43 15.46
N VAL A 36 38.64 -13.71 15.76
CA VAL A 36 37.70 -14.83 15.59
C VAL A 36 36.58 -14.78 16.65
N ASP A 37 36.81 -14.14 17.80
CA ASP A 37 35.81 -14.01 18.89
C ASP A 37 34.48 -13.39 18.43
N SER A 38 34.49 -12.50 17.43
CA SER A 38 33.26 -11.92 16.88
C SER A 38 32.35 -12.93 16.17
N LEU A 39 32.84 -14.13 15.85
CA LEU A 39 32.03 -15.22 15.28
C LEU A 39 31.07 -15.84 16.31
N ARG A 40 31.35 -15.71 17.61
CA ARG A 40 30.53 -16.31 18.68
C ARG A 40 29.30 -15.48 19.05
N SER A 41 29.23 -14.20 18.66
CA SER A 41 28.21 -13.25 19.12
C SER A 41 27.24 -12.78 18.02
N ILE A 42 26.90 -13.64 17.07
CA ILE A 42 26.09 -13.25 15.90
C ILE A 42 24.62 -13.09 16.30
N GLN A 43 24.08 -11.90 16.08
CA GLN A 43 22.66 -11.62 16.24
C GLN A 43 21.85 -12.22 15.08
N LEU A 44 20.73 -12.84 15.44
CA LEU A 44 19.77 -13.40 14.50
C LEU A 44 19.11 -12.26 13.73
N GLN A 45 19.18 -12.33 12.39
CA GLN A 45 18.46 -11.41 11.52
C GLN A 45 17.11 -12.03 11.19
N ILE A 46 16.05 -11.50 11.80
CA ILE A 46 14.66 -11.90 11.62
C ILE A 46 13.94 -10.77 10.87
N PRO A 47 13.19 -11.05 9.81
CA PRO A 47 12.49 -10.03 9.06
C PRO A 47 11.36 -9.39 9.88
N LEU A 48 11.05 -8.13 9.57
CA LEU A 48 9.85 -7.45 10.04
C LEU A 48 8.60 -8.13 9.49
N ARG A 49 7.59 -8.30 10.34
CA ARG A 49 6.27 -8.78 9.96
C ARG A 49 5.22 -7.73 10.26
N VAL A 50 4.37 -7.47 9.28
CA VAL A 50 3.26 -6.52 9.38
C VAL A 50 1.95 -7.28 9.40
N TYR A 51 1.11 -7.00 10.39
CA TYR A 51 -0.17 -7.64 10.64
C TYR A 51 -1.33 -6.62 10.57
N SER A 52 -2.50 -7.10 10.19
CA SER A 52 -3.76 -6.37 10.36
C SER A 52 -4.15 -6.28 11.84
N ALA A 53 -5.20 -5.51 12.15
CA ALA A 53 -5.77 -5.39 13.49
C ALA A 53 -6.32 -6.74 14.02
N ASP A 54 -6.73 -7.64 13.12
CA ASP A 54 -7.22 -8.99 13.37
C ASP A 54 -6.15 -10.08 13.13
N ASP A 55 -4.87 -9.73 13.31
CA ASP A 55 -3.70 -10.63 13.30
C ASP A 55 -3.47 -11.40 11.98
N LYS A 56 -3.94 -10.89 10.85
CA LYS A 56 -3.62 -11.45 9.52
C LYS A 56 -2.29 -10.93 9.02
N LEU A 57 -1.40 -11.82 8.60
CA LEU A 57 -0.12 -11.40 8.02
C LEU A 57 -0.35 -10.67 6.69
N ILE A 58 0.09 -9.41 6.62
CA ILE A 58 0.02 -8.59 5.41
C ILE A 58 1.30 -8.73 4.60
N ALA A 59 2.46 -8.62 5.26
CA ALA A 59 3.74 -8.65 4.58
C ALA A 59 4.90 -9.01 5.52
N GLU A 60 5.98 -9.49 4.92
CA GLU A 60 7.26 -9.74 5.59
C GLU A 60 8.38 -8.98 4.84
N PHE A 61 9.19 -8.23 5.59
CA PHE A 61 10.27 -7.39 5.07
C PHE A 61 11.61 -7.77 5.69
N GLY A 62 12.55 -8.19 4.84
CA GLY A 62 13.92 -8.51 5.22
C GLY A 62 14.61 -9.36 4.15
N GLU A 63 15.91 -9.16 3.95
CA GLU A 63 16.68 -9.85 2.90
C GLU A 63 17.05 -11.29 3.26
N MET A 64 17.03 -11.63 4.55
CA MET A 64 17.58 -12.88 5.07
C MET A 64 16.60 -13.53 6.02
N ARG A 65 16.21 -14.78 5.73
CA ARG A 65 15.65 -15.68 6.72
C ARG A 65 16.80 -16.47 7.33
N ARG A 66 16.97 -16.36 8.65
CA ARG A 66 17.90 -17.19 9.43
C ARG A 66 17.12 -17.86 10.54
N SER A 67 17.20 -19.18 10.58
CA SER A 67 16.83 -19.99 11.73
C SER A 67 18.13 -20.67 12.19
N PRO A 68 18.70 -20.29 13.34
CA PRO A 68 19.94 -20.88 13.80
C PRO A 68 19.69 -22.35 14.17
N ILE A 69 20.65 -23.21 13.84
CA ILE A 69 20.68 -24.60 14.28
C ILE A 69 22.00 -24.86 15.00
N ARG A 70 21.95 -25.49 16.16
CA ARG A 70 23.17 -25.91 16.86
C ARG A 70 23.73 -27.15 16.18
N PHE A 71 25.04 -27.36 16.30
CA PHE A 71 25.68 -28.53 15.68
C PHE A 71 25.01 -29.86 16.04
N ASP A 72 24.63 -30.02 17.30
CA ASP A 72 24.02 -31.26 17.82
C ASP A 72 22.63 -31.54 17.24
N ASP A 73 21.96 -30.52 16.70
CA ASP A 73 20.63 -30.63 16.08
C ASP A 73 20.71 -30.89 14.57
N ILE A 74 21.91 -30.84 13.96
CA ILE A 74 22.11 -31.10 12.53
C ILE A 74 22.06 -32.61 12.27
N PRO A 75 21.22 -33.10 11.33
CA PRO A 75 21.20 -34.51 10.95
C PRO A 75 22.57 -35.00 10.47
N GLU A 76 23.00 -36.16 10.94
CA GLU A 76 24.30 -36.74 10.58
C GLU A 76 24.38 -36.99 9.06
N GLU A 77 23.28 -37.38 8.45
CA GLU A 77 23.11 -37.56 7.01
C GLU A 77 23.36 -36.26 6.24
N PHE A 78 22.96 -35.11 6.80
CA PHE A 78 23.22 -33.81 6.18
C PHE A 78 24.71 -33.47 6.23
N ILE A 79 25.36 -33.71 7.37
CA ILE A 79 26.81 -33.51 7.51
C ILE A 79 27.53 -34.37 6.46
N HIS A 80 27.15 -35.65 6.33
CA HIS A 80 27.70 -36.53 5.32
C HIS A 80 27.46 -36.05 3.88
N ALA A 81 26.27 -35.54 3.57
CA ALA A 81 25.94 -34.98 2.26
C ALA A 81 26.78 -33.74 1.95
N LEU A 82 26.91 -32.83 2.91
CA LEU A 82 27.69 -31.60 2.77
C LEU A 82 29.19 -31.90 2.58
N LEU A 83 29.76 -32.77 3.40
CA LEU A 83 31.16 -33.18 3.27
C LEU A 83 31.41 -33.90 1.94
N ALA A 84 30.49 -34.76 1.48
CA ALA A 84 30.60 -35.39 0.17
C ALA A 84 30.50 -34.38 -1.00
N ALA A 85 29.78 -33.28 -0.81
CA ALA A 85 29.55 -32.27 -1.83
C ALA A 85 30.68 -31.22 -1.94
N GLU A 86 31.22 -30.80 -0.79
CA GLU A 86 32.14 -29.66 -0.66
C GLU A 86 33.56 -30.07 -0.26
N ASP A 87 33.74 -30.92 0.78
CA ASP A 87 35.04 -31.17 1.39
C ASP A 87 35.10 -32.57 2.08
N ASP A 88 35.48 -33.59 1.32
CA ASP A 88 35.51 -34.98 1.80
C ASP A 88 36.71 -35.29 2.71
N ASN A 89 37.65 -34.35 2.86
CA ASN A 89 38.83 -34.47 3.73
C ASN A 89 38.80 -33.47 4.92
N PHE A 90 37.64 -32.86 5.19
CA PHE A 90 37.48 -31.80 6.18
C PHE A 90 38.06 -32.14 7.56
N ALA A 91 37.88 -33.37 8.02
CA ALA A 91 38.35 -33.81 9.34
C ALA A 91 39.88 -33.85 9.48
N ASN A 92 40.63 -33.99 8.38
CA ASN A 92 42.06 -34.29 8.43
C ASN A 92 42.98 -33.12 8.08
N HIS A 93 42.45 -32.01 7.56
CA HIS A 93 43.23 -30.82 7.25
C HIS A 93 43.08 -29.74 8.33
N TYR A 94 44.08 -28.88 8.51
CA TYR A 94 44.01 -27.72 9.40
C TYR A 94 43.63 -26.47 8.59
N GLY A 95 42.34 -26.29 8.32
CA GLY A 95 41.81 -25.13 7.59
C GLY A 95 42.04 -25.11 6.07
N VAL A 96 43.11 -25.73 5.56
CA VAL A 96 43.43 -25.73 4.12
C VAL A 96 43.89 -27.12 3.66
N ASP A 97 43.26 -27.64 2.60
CA ASP A 97 43.71 -28.87 1.94
C ASP A 97 44.80 -28.58 0.89
N ILE A 98 46.05 -28.89 1.26
CA ILE A 98 47.23 -28.72 0.41
C ILE A 98 47.14 -29.58 -0.85
N THR A 99 46.57 -30.79 -0.75
CA THR A 99 46.46 -31.70 -1.89
C THR A 99 45.41 -31.20 -2.89
N GLY A 100 44.29 -30.67 -2.41
CA GLY A 100 43.26 -29.99 -3.20
C GLY A 100 43.77 -28.73 -3.90
N LEU A 101 44.53 -27.88 -3.21
CA LEU A 101 45.16 -26.69 -3.79
C LEU A 101 46.15 -27.03 -4.91
N MET A 102 47.03 -28.02 -4.68
CA MET A 102 47.98 -28.48 -5.69
C MET A 102 47.28 -29.07 -6.92
N ARG A 103 46.17 -29.78 -6.72
CA ARG A 103 45.32 -30.33 -7.79
C ARG A 103 44.65 -29.22 -8.61
N ALA A 104 44.13 -28.19 -7.94
CA ALA A 104 43.52 -27.03 -8.60
C ALA A 104 44.57 -26.21 -9.38
N ALA A 105 45.76 -26.01 -8.81
CA ALA A 105 46.87 -25.31 -9.46
C ALA A 105 47.38 -26.05 -10.71
N THR A 106 47.52 -27.38 -10.63
CA THR A 106 47.93 -28.20 -11.78
C THR A 106 46.86 -28.27 -12.87
N GLN A 107 45.57 -28.22 -12.51
CA GLN A 107 44.50 -28.05 -13.50
C GLN A 107 44.58 -26.69 -14.18
N LEU A 108 44.73 -25.59 -13.44
CA LEU A 108 44.86 -24.25 -14.00
C LEU A 108 46.01 -24.15 -15.02
N LEU A 109 47.16 -24.76 -14.70
CA LEU A 109 48.32 -24.82 -15.59
C LEU A 109 48.09 -25.65 -16.87
N LYS A 110 47.17 -26.63 -16.85
CA LYS A 110 46.88 -27.50 -17.99
C LYS A 110 45.70 -27.04 -18.84
N SER A 111 44.60 -26.59 -18.24
CA SER A 111 43.35 -26.25 -18.92
C SER A 111 43.11 -24.75 -19.07
N GLY A 112 43.94 -23.89 -18.45
CA GLY A 112 43.77 -22.43 -18.47
C GLY A 112 42.56 -21.91 -17.68
N GLN A 113 41.71 -22.81 -17.16
CA GLN A 113 40.54 -22.52 -16.33
C GLN A 113 40.47 -23.49 -15.16
N ILE A 114 40.07 -22.99 -13.99
CA ILE A 114 39.87 -23.78 -12.78
C ILE A 114 38.51 -24.49 -12.89
N GLN A 115 38.51 -25.83 -12.95
CA GLN A 115 37.28 -26.63 -13.06
C GLN A 115 36.82 -27.25 -11.72
N THR A 116 37.69 -27.32 -10.72
CA THR A 116 37.39 -27.89 -9.39
C THR A 116 37.45 -26.83 -8.29
N GLY A 117 36.56 -26.94 -7.29
CA GLY A 117 36.57 -26.06 -6.11
C GLY A 117 37.72 -26.45 -5.18
N GLY A 118 38.70 -25.57 -5.02
CA GLY A 118 39.86 -25.78 -4.14
C GLY A 118 39.75 -25.09 -2.78
N SER A 119 38.58 -24.58 -2.39
CA SER A 119 38.35 -23.97 -1.07
C SER A 119 37.74 -24.99 -0.12
N THR A 120 38.34 -25.16 1.06
CA THR A 120 37.78 -25.94 2.16
C THR A 120 36.57 -25.24 2.79
N ILE A 121 35.80 -25.95 3.61
CA ILE A 121 34.68 -25.36 4.37
C ILE A 121 35.17 -24.20 5.26
N THR A 122 36.29 -24.37 5.95
CA THR A 122 36.88 -23.32 6.81
C THR A 122 37.26 -22.06 6.01
N MET A 123 37.80 -22.23 4.80
CA MET A 123 38.07 -21.12 3.89
C MET A 123 36.79 -20.41 3.44
N GLN A 124 35.70 -21.15 3.23
CA GLN A 124 34.39 -20.56 2.92
C GLN A 124 33.80 -19.80 4.12
N VAL A 125 33.97 -20.29 5.36
CA VAL A 125 33.60 -19.54 6.58
C VAL A 125 34.38 -18.23 6.64
N ALA A 126 35.70 -18.27 6.49
CA ALA A 126 36.53 -17.06 6.46
C ALA A 126 36.06 -16.04 5.41
N LYS A 127 35.79 -16.52 4.19
CA LYS A 127 35.27 -15.71 3.09
C LYS A 127 33.92 -15.09 3.42
N ASN A 128 32.96 -15.86 3.93
CA ASN A 128 31.60 -15.40 4.14
C ASN A 128 31.46 -14.49 5.36
N TYR A 129 32.38 -14.58 6.33
CA TYR A 129 32.33 -13.77 7.55
C TYR A 129 33.13 -12.48 7.53
N PHE A 130 34.29 -12.46 6.86
CA PHE A 130 35.24 -11.35 7.04
C PHE A 130 35.70 -10.68 5.75
N LEU A 131 35.43 -11.28 4.58
CA LEU A 131 35.98 -10.80 3.31
C LEU A 131 34.87 -10.29 2.38
N THR A 132 35.18 -9.24 1.62
CA THR A 132 34.30 -8.69 0.58
C THR A 132 34.33 -9.54 -0.70
N SER A 133 33.35 -9.34 -1.59
CA SER A 133 33.14 -10.17 -2.78
C SER A 133 34.17 -9.97 -3.91
N GLU A 134 35.06 -8.98 -3.83
CA GLU A 134 36.05 -8.62 -4.86
C GLU A 134 37.14 -9.68 -5.11
N ARG A 135 37.33 -10.10 -6.37
CA ARG A 135 38.29 -11.15 -6.72
C ARG A 135 39.73 -10.61 -6.84
N SER A 136 40.50 -10.66 -5.75
CA SER A 136 41.94 -10.38 -5.76
C SER A 136 42.78 -11.54 -5.23
N PHE A 137 44.05 -11.59 -5.67
CA PHE A 137 45.03 -12.58 -5.19
C PHE A 137 45.35 -12.37 -3.71
N SER A 138 45.44 -11.11 -3.26
CA SER A 138 45.63 -10.75 -1.85
C SER A 138 44.48 -11.24 -0.96
N ARG A 139 43.23 -11.13 -1.44
CA ARG A 139 42.07 -11.68 -0.73
C ARG A 139 42.20 -13.19 -0.54
N LYS A 140 42.67 -13.93 -1.55
CA LYS A 140 42.79 -15.40 -1.43
C LYS A 140 43.84 -15.82 -0.40
N ILE A 141 44.91 -15.03 -0.26
CA ILE A 141 45.91 -15.22 0.80
C ILE A 141 45.27 -14.93 2.16
N ASN A 142 44.51 -13.83 2.29
CA ASN A 142 43.79 -13.53 3.54
C ASN A 142 42.79 -14.64 3.92
N GLU A 143 42.06 -15.21 2.96
CA GLU A 143 41.14 -16.34 3.16
C GLU A 143 41.87 -17.56 3.76
N ILE A 144 43.07 -17.88 3.25
CA ILE A 144 43.91 -18.98 3.74
C ILE A 144 44.41 -18.70 5.16
N LEU A 145 44.94 -17.50 5.42
CA LEU A 145 45.48 -17.13 6.73
C LEU A 145 44.39 -17.13 7.80
N LEU A 146 43.22 -16.58 7.47
CA LEU A 146 42.09 -16.54 8.38
C LEU A 146 41.51 -17.94 8.63
N ALA A 147 41.48 -18.82 7.62
CA ALA A 147 41.06 -20.21 7.80
C ALA A 147 42.00 -20.97 8.76
N LEU A 148 43.31 -20.73 8.67
CA LEU A 148 44.29 -21.30 9.59
C LEU A 148 44.11 -20.76 11.02
N GLN A 149 43.73 -19.50 11.17
CA GLN A 149 43.46 -18.90 12.47
C GLN A 149 42.16 -19.43 13.08
N ILE A 150 41.08 -19.51 12.30
CA ILE A 150 39.79 -20.08 12.72
C ILE A 150 39.98 -21.50 13.28
N GLU A 151 40.76 -22.36 12.62
CA GLU A 151 41.01 -23.74 13.08
C GLU A 151 41.92 -23.87 14.30
N ARG A 152 42.59 -22.78 14.71
CA ARG A 152 43.33 -22.76 15.98
C ARG A 152 42.42 -22.42 17.16
N GLU A 153 41.36 -21.65 16.90
CA GLU A 153 40.50 -21.08 17.94
C GLU A 153 39.14 -21.80 18.06
N LEU A 154 38.67 -22.45 16.99
CA LEU A 154 37.40 -23.15 16.91
C LEU A 154 37.59 -24.63 16.54
N SER A 155 36.74 -25.48 17.11
CA SER A 155 36.63 -26.90 16.76
C SER A 155 35.97 -27.10 15.40
N LYS A 156 36.15 -28.29 14.81
CA LYS A 156 35.50 -28.69 13.54
C LYS A 156 33.98 -28.56 13.58
N ASN A 157 33.38 -28.88 14.73
CA ASN A 157 31.94 -28.80 14.94
C ASN A 157 31.47 -27.33 14.95
N GLU A 158 32.18 -26.45 15.66
CA GLU A 158 31.90 -25.00 15.65
C GLU A 158 32.06 -24.41 14.24
N ILE A 159 33.06 -24.85 13.47
CA ILE A 159 33.26 -24.38 12.09
C ILE A 159 32.10 -24.82 11.18
N LEU A 160 31.65 -26.07 11.31
CA LEU A 160 30.49 -26.57 10.58
C LEU A 160 29.23 -25.81 10.98
N GLU A 161 29.00 -25.58 12.29
CA GLU A 161 27.88 -24.81 12.80
C GLU A 161 27.84 -23.39 12.20
N LEU A 162 28.97 -22.68 12.20
CA LEU A 162 29.08 -21.35 11.59
C LEU A 162 28.83 -21.39 10.09
N TYR A 163 29.37 -22.39 9.40
CA TYR A 163 29.16 -22.55 7.96
C TYR A 163 27.68 -22.74 7.62
N VAL A 164 27.04 -23.72 8.27
CA VAL A 164 25.66 -24.09 7.95
C VAL A 164 24.64 -23.06 8.36
N ASN A 165 24.95 -22.15 9.28
CA ASN A 165 24.04 -21.08 9.70
C ASN A 165 24.15 -19.82 8.84
N LYS A 166 25.25 -19.64 8.08
CA LYS A 166 25.48 -18.44 7.28
C LYS A 166 25.46 -18.65 5.78
N ILE A 167 25.70 -19.87 5.30
CA ILE A 167 25.80 -20.11 3.86
C ILE A 167 24.50 -19.69 3.15
N TYR A 168 24.64 -18.94 2.04
CA TYR A 168 23.50 -18.54 1.24
C TYR A 168 23.05 -19.70 0.35
N LEU A 169 21.77 -20.07 0.44
CA LEU A 169 21.20 -21.25 -0.22
C LEU A 169 20.07 -20.88 -1.20
N GLY A 170 20.01 -19.61 -1.62
CA GLY A 170 19.00 -19.14 -2.58
C GLY A 170 17.67 -18.72 -1.93
N ASN A 171 16.81 -18.02 -2.67
CA ASN A 171 15.49 -17.55 -2.21
C ASN A 171 15.51 -16.88 -0.82
N ARG A 172 16.53 -16.05 -0.55
CA ARG A 172 16.73 -15.35 0.74
C ARG A 172 16.95 -16.28 1.95
N ALA A 173 17.13 -17.58 1.74
CA ALA A 173 17.49 -18.52 2.78
C ALA A 173 18.99 -18.44 3.09
N TYR A 174 19.33 -18.04 4.31
CA TYR A 174 20.68 -18.09 4.85
C TYR A 174 20.70 -19.14 5.95
N GLY A 175 21.49 -20.18 5.70
CA GLY A 175 21.61 -21.33 6.55
C GLY A 175 20.59 -22.45 6.28
N ILE A 176 20.95 -23.64 6.74
CA ILE A 176 20.34 -24.91 6.29
C ILE A 176 18.90 -25.09 6.80
N GLU A 177 18.61 -24.64 8.02
CA GLU A 177 17.27 -24.70 8.59
C GLU A 177 16.31 -23.74 7.86
N ALA A 178 16.78 -22.53 7.56
CA ALA A 178 16.02 -21.58 6.74
C ALA A 178 15.78 -22.11 5.33
N ALA A 179 16.75 -22.80 4.72
CA ALA A 179 16.58 -23.43 3.42
C ALA A 179 15.57 -24.59 3.46
N SER A 180 15.64 -25.43 4.49
CA SER A 180 14.67 -26.52 4.72
C SER A 180 13.25 -25.98 4.80
N GLN A 181 13.05 -24.93 5.60
CA GLN A 181 11.76 -24.24 5.71
C GLN A 181 11.34 -23.61 4.38
N VAL A 182 12.23 -22.95 3.62
CA VAL A 182 11.89 -22.30 2.36
C VAL A 182 11.55 -23.28 1.23
N TYR A 183 12.25 -24.40 1.12
CA TYR A 183 12.09 -25.35 0.01
C TYR A 183 11.10 -26.49 0.33
N TYR A 184 10.96 -26.88 1.60
CA TYR A 184 10.20 -28.07 1.98
C TYR A 184 9.20 -27.81 3.13
N GLY A 185 9.21 -26.63 3.75
CA GLY A 185 8.25 -26.25 4.80
C GLY A 185 8.36 -27.07 6.09
N LYS A 186 9.53 -27.64 6.35
CA LYS A 186 9.80 -28.57 7.46
C LYS A 186 11.12 -28.24 8.13
N PRO A 187 11.31 -28.60 9.41
CA PRO A 187 12.64 -28.55 10.03
C PRO A 187 13.60 -29.51 9.34
N ILE A 188 14.90 -29.19 9.35
CA ILE A 188 15.88 -29.99 8.59
C ILE A 188 15.96 -31.45 9.06
N SER A 189 15.65 -31.70 10.33
CA SER A 189 15.60 -33.03 10.94
C SER A 189 14.53 -33.95 10.38
N GLU A 190 13.53 -33.41 9.69
CA GLU A 190 12.43 -34.17 9.06
C GLU A 190 12.63 -34.42 7.56
N LEU A 191 13.72 -33.92 6.98
CA LEU A 191 13.97 -34.06 5.54
C LEU A 191 14.46 -35.46 5.17
N SER A 192 14.07 -35.91 3.97
CA SER A 192 14.63 -37.12 3.38
C SER A 192 16.09 -36.93 2.97
N ILE A 193 16.84 -38.04 2.83
CA ILE A 193 18.23 -37.99 2.37
C ILE A 193 18.36 -37.31 0.99
N ALA A 194 17.36 -37.49 0.11
CA ALA A 194 17.32 -36.81 -1.18
C ALA A 194 17.20 -35.29 -1.03
N GLN A 195 16.32 -34.82 -0.14
CA GLN A 195 16.14 -33.40 0.17
C GLN A 195 17.36 -32.78 0.86
N LEU A 196 18.00 -33.52 1.79
CA LEU A 196 19.26 -33.13 2.41
C LEU A 196 20.38 -32.98 1.37
N ALA A 197 20.47 -33.93 0.43
CA ALA A 197 21.43 -33.88 -0.67
C ALA A 197 21.16 -32.70 -1.63
N THR A 198 19.89 -32.36 -1.89
CA THR A 198 19.52 -31.15 -2.65
C THR A 198 20.04 -29.90 -1.95
N ILE A 199 19.76 -29.72 -0.65
CA ILE A 199 20.22 -28.55 0.12
C ILE A 199 21.75 -28.48 0.16
N ALA A 200 22.43 -29.60 0.41
CA ALA A 200 23.89 -29.70 0.42
C ALA A 200 24.54 -29.36 -0.94
N GLY A 201 23.77 -29.44 -2.05
CA GLY A 201 24.25 -29.09 -3.39
C GLY A 201 24.20 -27.61 -3.74
N LEU A 202 23.43 -26.82 -2.98
CA LEU A 202 23.20 -25.39 -3.24
C LEU A 202 24.44 -24.49 -3.05
N PRO A 203 25.32 -24.66 -2.04
CA PRO A 203 26.42 -23.73 -1.77
C PRO A 203 27.29 -23.39 -2.98
N LYS A 204 27.58 -24.38 -3.84
CA LYS A 204 28.41 -24.21 -5.03
C LYS A 204 27.85 -23.19 -6.02
N ALA A 205 26.53 -23.18 -6.24
CA ALA A 205 25.86 -22.25 -7.13
C ALA A 205 24.36 -22.12 -6.78
N PRO A 206 24.00 -21.33 -5.75
CA PRO A 206 22.65 -21.31 -5.16
C PRO A 206 21.54 -20.88 -6.12
N SER A 207 21.89 -20.15 -7.18
CA SER A 207 20.95 -19.74 -8.24
C SER A 207 20.84 -20.78 -9.37
N ALA A 208 21.92 -21.48 -9.69
CA ALA A 208 21.96 -22.41 -10.84
C ALA A 208 21.43 -23.81 -10.48
N PHE A 209 21.66 -24.24 -9.24
CA PHE A 209 21.14 -25.50 -8.68
C PHE A 209 19.89 -25.29 -7.82
N ASN A 210 19.26 -24.12 -7.92
CA ASN A 210 18.05 -23.82 -7.17
C ASN A 210 16.90 -24.74 -7.64
N PRO A 211 16.27 -25.54 -6.76
CA PRO A 211 15.24 -26.48 -7.18
C PRO A 211 13.95 -25.79 -7.66
N LEU A 212 13.69 -24.54 -7.25
CA LEU A 212 12.53 -23.78 -7.72
C LEU A 212 12.76 -23.12 -9.08
N ALA A 213 13.99 -22.67 -9.36
CA ALA A 213 14.32 -21.99 -10.61
C ALA A 213 14.76 -22.95 -11.72
N ASN A 214 15.44 -24.05 -11.37
CA ASN A 214 15.91 -25.06 -12.31
C ASN A 214 15.86 -26.47 -11.68
N PRO A 215 14.67 -27.11 -11.64
CA PRO A 215 14.50 -28.44 -11.05
C PRO A 215 15.41 -29.50 -11.68
N ALA A 216 15.60 -29.44 -13.01
CA ALA A 216 16.42 -30.41 -13.73
C ALA A 216 17.90 -30.38 -13.31
N ARG A 217 18.49 -29.18 -13.20
CA ARG A 217 19.87 -29.04 -12.71
C ARG A 217 20.02 -29.36 -11.22
N SER A 218 19.00 -29.04 -10.42
CA SER A 218 18.96 -29.43 -9.01
C SER A 218 19.02 -30.96 -8.88
N LEU A 219 18.18 -31.67 -9.65
CA LEU A 219 18.11 -33.12 -9.66
C LEU A 219 19.46 -33.76 -10.04
N GLU A 220 20.10 -33.28 -11.11
CA GLU A 220 21.43 -33.76 -11.53
C GLU A 220 22.47 -33.57 -10.42
N ARG A 221 22.45 -32.40 -9.75
CA ARG A 221 23.39 -32.09 -8.66
C ARG A 221 23.12 -32.98 -7.44
N ARG A 222 21.86 -33.17 -7.06
CA ARG A 222 21.42 -34.04 -5.97
C ARG A 222 21.90 -35.47 -6.19
N ASP A 223 21.62 -36.04 -7.37
CA ASP A 223 21.95 -37.42 -7.71
C ASP A 223 23.46 -37.66 -7.72
N TRP A 224 24.24 -36.66 -8.17
CA TRP A 224 25.70 -36.70 -8.08
C TRP A 224 26.20 -36.77 -6.62
N ILE A 225 25.58 -36.03 -5.70
CA ILE A 225 25.93 -36.03 -4.26
C ILE A 225 25.57 -37.39 -3.64
N LEU A 226 24.37 -37.91 -3.90
CA LEU A 226 23.95 -39.23 -3.44
C LEU A 226 24.93 -40.32 -3.91
N GLY A 227 25.34 -40.28 -5.18
CA GLY A 227 26.34 -41.20 -5.72
C GLY A 227 27.74 -41.01 -5.15
N ARG A 228 28.08 -39.83 -4.61
CA ARG A 228 29.32 -39.60 -3.88
C ARG A 228 29.24 -40.15 -2.45
N MET A 229 28.14 -39.93 -1.75
CA MET A 229 27.89 -40.48 -0.41
C MET A 229 27.96 -42.02 -0.41
N TYR A 230 27.35 -42.67 -1.41
CA TYR A 230 27.43 -44.13 -1.57
C TYR A 230 28.88 -44.62 -1.76
N ARG A 231 29.67 -43.99 -2.64
CA ARG A 231 31.09 -44.34 -2.87
C ARG A 231 31.99 -44.12 -1.66
N LEU A 232 31.63 -43.18 -0.79
CA LEU A 232 32.34 -42.90 0.47
C LEU A 232 31.85 -43.81 1.62
N GLY A 233 30.95 -44.75 1.36
CA GLY A 233 30.43 -45.69 2.36
C GLY A 233 29.48 -45.05 3.38
N ARG A 234 28.86 -43.91 3.04
CA ARG A 234 27.92 -43.19 3.92
C ARG A 234 26.47 -43.58 3.71
N LEU A 235 26.17 -44.29 2.62
CA LEU A 235 24.85 -44.85 2.32
C LEU A 235 25.02 -46.32 1.93
N ASP A 236 24.08 -47.16 2.33
CA ASP A 236 23.95 -48.50 1.77
C ASP A 236 23.27 -48.45 0.39
N GLU A 237 23.31 -49.57 -0.34
CA GLU A 237 22.76 -49.65 -1.69
C GLU A 237 21.23 -49.48 -1.74
N THR A 238 20.52 -49.90 -0.69
CA THR A 238 19.06 -49.80 -0.63
C THR A 238 18.65 -48.34 -0.47
N THR A 239 19.24 -47.64 0.52
CA THR A 239 18.97 -46.22 0.77
C THR A 239 19.37 -45.36 -0.42
N TYR A 240 20.51 -45.65 -1.05
CA TYR A 240 20.97 -44.94 -2.25
C TYR A 240 19.95 -45.04 -3.41
N ARG A 241 19.45 -46.26 -3.69
CA ARG A 241 18.46 -46.46 -4.75
C ARG A 241 17.11 -45.82 -4.44
N GLN A 242 16.68 -45.86 -3.18
CA GLN A 242 15.45 -45.19 -2.74
C GLN A 242 15.55 -43.66 -2.89
N ALA A 243 16.67 -43.06 -2.45
CA ALA A 243 16.88 -41.62 -2.56
C ALA A 243 16.96 -41.13 -4.03
N LEU A 244 17.53 -41.93 -4.94
CA LEU A 244 17.54 -41.61 -6.36
C LEU A 244 16.14 -41.63 -7.00
N ALA A 245 15.27 -42.54 -6.54
CA ALA A 245 13.91 -42.68 -7.08
C ALA A 245 12.94 -41.60 -6.58
N GLU A 246 13.30 -40.86 -5.52
CA GLU A 246 12.48 -39.79 -4.97
C GLU A 246 12.41 -38.61 -5.96
N PRO A 247 11.21 -38.10 -6.31
CA PRO A 247 11.09 -36.94 -7.19
C PRO A 247 11.51 -35.65 -6.47
N GLU A 248 12.10 -34.69 -7.19
CA GLU A 248 12.35 -33.34 -6.65
C GLU A 248 11.00 -32.64 -6.43
N ASN A 249 10.64 -32.44 -5.17
CA ASN A 249 9.35 -31.91 -4.74
C ASN A 249 9.45 -30.56 -4.04
N ALA A 250 10.59 -29.87 -4.12
CA ALA A 250 10.75 -28.54 -3.53
C ALA A 250 9.70 -27.56 -4.05
N ARG A 251 9.11 -26.80 -3.13
CA ARG A 251 8.17 -25.70 -3.41
C ARG A 251 8.51 -24.53 -2.50
N TYR A 252 8.12 -23.33 -2.90
CA TYR A 252 8.34 -22.17 -2.04
C TYR A 252 7.36 -22.19 -0.85
N HIS A 253 7.90 -22.29 0.37
CA HIS A 253 7.14 -22.32 1.63
C HIS A 253 7.42 -21.03 2.43
N GLY A 254 7.15 -19.89 1.80
CA GLY A 254 7.13 -18.60 2.49
C GLY A 254 5.84 -18.39 3.26
N ALA A 255 5.90 -17.61 4.35
CA ALA A 255 4.73 -16.91 4.89
C ALA A 255 4.06 -16.12 3.74
N SER A 256 2.98 -16.67 3.20
CA SER A 256 2.17 -16.01 2.19
C SER A 256 1.34 -14.94 2.90
N PRO A 257 1.26 -13.72 2.36
CA PRO A 257 0.28 -12.74 2.82
C PRO A 257 -1.10 -13.37 2.90
N GLU A 258 -1.73 -13.31 4.07
CA GLU A 258 -3.12 -13.68 4.29
C GLU A 258 -4.07 -12.57 3.84
N LEU A 259 -3.58 -11.32 3.80
CA LEU A 259 -4.32 -10.13 3.40
C LEU A 259 -3.56 -9.34 2.33
N ASP A 260 -4.21 -9.03 1.21
CA ASP A 260 -3.66 -8.09 0.23
C ASP A 260 -3.86 -6.64 0.70
N ALA A 261 -2.86 -6.11 1.40
CA ALA A 261 -2.80 -4.71 1.79
C ALA A 261 -1.42 -4.12 1.52
N SER A 262 -0.93 -4.27 0.28
CA SER A 262 0.45 -3.91 -0.08
C SER A 262 0.81 -2.43 0.17
N TYR A 263 -0.14 -1.50 -0.01
CA TYR A 263 0.07 -0.08 0.32
C TYR A 263 0.22 0.15 1.83
N ILE A 264 -0.59 -0.54 2.64
CA ILE A 264 -0.50 -0.52 4.11
C ILE A 264 0.83 -1.11 4.57
N ALA A 265 1.24 -2.24 4.00
CA ALA A 265 2.53 -2.86 4.29
C ALA A 265 3.70 -1.91 4.03
N GLU A 266 3.69 -1.22 2.89
CA GLU A 266 4.75 -0.26 2.54
C GLU A 266 4.74 0.97 3.45
N MET A 267 3.56 1.46 3.86
CA MET A 267 3.45 2.53 4.85
C MET A 267 4.03 2.11 6.21
N ALA A 268 3.66 0.93 6.70
CA ALA A 268 4.18 0.39 7.96
C ALA A 268 5.70 0.16 7.88
N ARG A 269 6.21 -0.37 6.76
CA ARG A 269 7.66 -0.53 6.52
C ARG A 269 8.38 0.82 6.57
N ALA A 270 7.85 1.83 5.87
CA ALA A 270 8.45 3.16 5.85
C ALA A 270 8.49 3.79 7.24
N GLU A 271 7.43 3.65 8.02
CA GLU A 271 7.37 4.13 9.41
C GLU A 271 8.36 3.38 10.32
N MET A 272 8.44 2.05 10.21
CA MET A 272 9.42 1.25 10.96
C MET A 272 10.86 1.62 10.64
N VAL A 273 11.17 1.89 9.37
CA VAL A 273 12.50 2.38 8.99
C VAL A 273 12.74 3.78 9.53
N GLY A 274 11.73 4.64 9.57
CA GLY A 274 11.83 5.96 10.19
C GLY A 274 12.15 5.90 11.68
N ARG A 275 11.54 4.95 12.41
CA ARG A 275 11.71 4.78 13.87
C ARG A 275 12.98 4.01 14.26
N PHE A 276 13.30 2.93 13.55
CA PHE A 276 14.35 1.96 13.93
C PHE A 276 15.49 1.82 12.92
N GLY A 277 15.47 2.55 11.79
CA GLY A 277 16.52 2.48 10.77
C GLY A 277 16.65 1.09 10.16
N SER A 278 17.89 0.58 10.04
CA SER A 278 18.15 -0.75 9.48
C SER A 278 17.69 -1.91 10.38
N ALA A 279 17.57 -1.68 11.68
CA ALA A 279 17.08 -2.67 12.65
C ALA A 279 15.66 -3.14 12.30
N ALA A 280 14.89 -2.28 11.64
CA ALA A 280 13.57 -2.61 11.09
C ALA A 280 13.56 -3.87 10.21
N TYR A 281 14.69 -4.28 9.62
CA TYR A 281 14.75 -5.46 8.76
C TYR A 281 15.40 -6.69 9.40
N THR A 282 15.97 -6.53 10.59
CA THR A 282 16.84 -7.54 11.20
C THR A 282 16.39 -7.99 12.57
N ASP A 283 15.60 -7.19 13.29
CA ASP A 283 15.39 -7.45 14.72
C ASP A 283 14.09 -8.24 14.98
N GLY A 284 13.35 -8.58 13.93
CA GLY A 284 12.17 -9.45 14.01
C GLY A 284 10.93 -8.79 14.57
N PHE A 285 10.78 -7.47 14.39
CA PHE A 285 9.62 -6.74 14.86
C PHE A 285 8.31 -7.30 14.32
N ARG A 286 7.28 -7.29 15.16
CA ARG A 286 5.89 -7.54 14.78
C ARG A 286 5.12 -6.25 14.89
N VAL A 287 4.56 -5.78 13.78
CA VAL A 287 3.83 -4.53 13.70
C VAL A 287 2.37 -4.83 13.46
N HIS A 288 1.51 -4.43 14.39
CA HIS A 288 0.07 -4.54 14.24
C HIS A 288 -0.50 -3.19 13.83
N THR A 289 -1.20 -3.18 12.71
CA THR A 289 -1.82 -1.98 12.16
C THR A 289 -3.23 -1.79 12.69
N THR A 290 -3.81 -0.62 12.46
CA THR A 290 -5.23 -0.29 12.74
C THR A 290 -6.20 -0.92 11.75
N VAL A 291 -5.71 -1.40 10.59
CA VAL A 291 -6.54 -1.85 9.48
C VAL A 291 -7.07 -3.25 9.73
N SER A 292 -8.39 -3.44 9.68
CA SER A 292 -9.02 -4.77 9.72
C SER A 292 -9.01 -5.45 8.34
N SER A 293 -8.87 -6.77 8.32
CA SER A 293 -8.89 -7.54 7.06
C SER A 293 -10.21 -7.37 6.29
N GLU A 294 -11.35 -7.41 6.97
CA GLU A 294 -12.68 -7.29 6.36
C GLU A 294 -12.84 -5.96 5.64
N ARG A 295 -12.56 -4.84 6.32
CA ARG A 295 -12.69 -3.50 5.73
C ARG A 295 -11.70 -3.32 4.58
N GLN A 296 -10.47 -3.80 4.72
CA GLN A 296 -9.48 -3.69 3.63
C GLN A 296 -9.86 -4.52 2.39
N VAL A 297 -10.39 -5.73 2.57
CA VAL A 297 -10.90 -6.55 1.46
C VAL A 297 -12.08 -5.85 0.77
N ALA A 298 -13.02 -5.30 1.54
CA ALA A 298 -14.13 -4.52 1.00
C ALA A 298 -13.64 -3.31 0.20
N ALA A 299 -12.61 -2.60 0.68
CA ALA A 299 -12.02 -1.45 -0.02
C ALA A 299 -11.39 -1.87 -1.36
N ASN A 300 -10.63 -2.96 -1.37
CA ASN A 300 -10.00 -3.49 -2.58
C ASN A 300 -11.08 -3.90 -3.62
N ILE A 301 -12.11 -4.63 -3.19
CA ILE A 301 -13.21 -5.06 -4.07
C ILE A 301 -13.96 -3.87 -4.63
N ALA A 302 -14.31 -2.89 -3.79
CA ALA A 302 -15.06 -1.71 -4.19
C ALA A 302 -14.28 -0.87 -5.22
N LEU A 303 -13.00 -0.61 -4.96
CA LEU A 303 -12.12 0.16 -5.84
C LEU A 303 -11.91 -0.55 -7.18
N ASN A 304 -11.55 -1.84 -7.14
CA ASN A 304 -11.30 -2.62 -8.36
C ASN A 304 -12.56 -2.73 -9.21
N SER A 305 -13.70 -3.05 -8.60
CA SER A 305 -14.97 -3.20 -9.34
C SER A 305 -15.40 -1.88 -9.97
N GLY A 306 -15.27 -0.75 -9.27
CA GLY A 306 -15.65 0.55 -9.83
C GLY A 306 -14.72 1.02 -10.95
N LEU A 307 -13.41 0.75 -10.86
CA LEU A 307 -12.48 1.02 -11.95
C LEU A 307 -12.74 0.13 -13.17
N ILE A 308 -13.06 -1.15 -12.96
CA ILE A 308 -13.45 -2.06 -14.04
C ILE A 308 -14.73 -1.56 -14.71
N GLU A 309 -15.75 -1.19 -13.93
CA GLU A 309 -17.01 -0.68 -14.47
C GLU A 309 -16.79 0.59 -15.29
N TYR A 310 -16.00 1.54 -14.79
CA TYR A 310 -15.59 2.73 -15.53
C TYR A 310 -14.90 2.34 -16.84
N ASP A 311 -13.89 1.47 -16.79
CA ASP A 311 -13.09 1.09 -17.95
C ASP A 311 -13.94 0.42 -19.03
N GLN A 312 -14.88 -0.45 -18.63
CA GLN A 312 -15.79 -1.14 -19.54
C GLN A 312 -16.76 -0.19 -20.24
N ARG A 313 -17.21 0.88 -19.58
CA ARG A 313 -18.05 1.92 -20.20
C ARG A 313 -17.30 2.74 -21.26
N HIS A 314 -15.97 2.68 -21.28
CA HIS A 314 -15.14 3.40 -22.25
C HIS A 314 -14.64 2.50 -23.39
N GLY A 315 -14.76 1.17 -23.25
CA GLY A 315 -14.49 0.22 -24.32
C GLY A 315 -13.11 -0.45 -24.26
N TYR A 316 -12.93 -1.40 -25.15
CA TYR A 316 -11.76 -2.27 -25.25
C TYR A 316 -10.68 -1.64 -26.14
N ARG A 317 -9.45 -1.58 -25.61
CA ARG A 317 -8.28 -0.97 -26.24
C ARG A 317 -7.45 -1.96 -27.05
N GLY A 318 -7.84 -3.24 -27.07
CA GLY A 318 -7.09 -4.29 -27.74
C GLY A 318 -6.23 -5.13 -26.79
N PRO A 319 -5.58 -6.18 -27.32
CA PRO A 319 -4.77 -7.10 -26.53
C PRO A 319 -3.48 -6.44 -26.04
N GLU A 320 -2.92 -6.95 -24.94
CA GLU A 320 -1.65 -6.46 -24.37
C GLU A 320 -0.43 -6.83 -25.23
N ALA A 321 -0.50 -7.96 -25.93
CA ALA A 321 0.53 -8.47 -26.83
C ALA A 321 -0.07 -9.45 -27.84
N ARG A 322 0.73 -9.89 -28.83
CA ARG A 322 0.37 -10.92 -29.80
C ARG A 322 1.47 -11.95 -29.93
N LEU A 323 1.10 -13.22 -29.81
CA LEU A 323 1.99 -14.39 -29.85
C LEU A 323 1.81 -15.23 -31.12
N ALA A 324 0.97 -14.80 -32.05
CA ALA A 324 0.62 -15.56 -33.25
C ALA A 324 1.84 -15.96 -34.11
N ASP A 325 2.91 -15.15 -34.08
CA ASP A 325 4.15 -15.40 -34.83
C ASP A 325 5.15 -16.30 -34.09
N LEU A 326 4.86 -16.70 -32.84
CA LEU A 326 5.73 -17.53 -32.01
C LEU A 326 5.24 -18.98 -31.96
N PRO A 327 6.15 -19.98 -31.85
CA PRO A 327 5.76 -21.37 -31.65
C PRO A 327 4.88 -21.53 -30.41
N ARG A 328 3.78 -22.31 -30.52
CA ARG A 328 2.81 -22.48 -29.42
C ARG A 328 3.44 -22.96 -28.11
N ASP A 329 4.47 -23.80 -28.20
CA ASP A 329 5.21 -24.32 -27.03
C ASP A 329 5.95 -23.22 -26.24
N SER A 330 6.18 -22.04 -26.84
CA SER A 330 6.79 -20.89 -26.17
C SER A 330 5.79 -19.97 -25.48
N TRP A 331 4.48 -20.13 -25.71
CA TRP A 331 3.46 -19.19 -25.22
C TRP A 331 3.37 -19.12 -23.70
N THR A 332 3.53 -20.25 -23.00
CA THR A 332 3.53 -20.27 -21.53
C THR A 332 4.71 -19.49 -20.95
N GLN A 333 5.88 -19.55 -21.61
CA GLN A 333 7.06 -18.79 -21.22
C GLN A 333 6.88 -17.29 -21.48
N GLU A 334 6.23 -16.90 -22.58
CA GLU A 334 5.88 -15.50 -22.85
C GLU A 334 4.83 -14.98 -21.87
N LEU A 335 3.77 -15.74 -21.59
CA LEU A 335 2.76 -15.41 -20.59
C LEU A 335 3.37 -15.24 -19.20
N ALA A 336 4.42 -15.99 -18.85
CA ALA A 336 5.11 -15.83 -17.57
C ALA A 336 5.78 -14.45 -17.38
N LYS A 337 6.00 -13.69 -18.45
CA LYS A 337 6.50 -12.30 -18.38
C LYS A 337 5.41 -11.31 -17.95
N HIS A 338 4.14 -11.64 -18.16
CA HIS A 338 3.01 -10.82 -17.74
C HIS A 338 2.62 -11.21 -16.30
N ARG A 339 2.59 -10.22 -15.39
CA ARG A 339 2.18 -10.43 -14.00
C ARG A 339 0.66 -10.38 -13.88
N SER A 340 0.08 -11.14 -12.95
CA SER A 340 -1.31 -10.93 -12.55
C SER A 340 -1.46 -9.62 -11.78
N LEU A 341 -2.54 -8.89 -12.03
CA LEU A 341 -2.81 -7.58 -11.42
C LEU A 341 -4.20 -7.58 -10.80
N SER A 342 -4.29 -7.55 -9.47
CA SER A 342 -5.55 -7.43 -8.72
C SER A 342 -6.62 -8.44 -9.17
N GLY A 343 -6.25 -9.72 -9.22
CA GLY A 343 -7.13 -10.81 -9.66
C GLY A 343 -7.30 -10.94 -11.18
N MET A 344 -6.66 -10.08 -11.98
CA MET A 344 -6.63 -10.22 -13.44
C MET A 344 -5.41 -11.02 -13.89
N HIS A 345 -5.67 -12.16 -14.53
CA HIS A 345 -4.65 -13.09 -15.01
C HIS A 345 -4.41 -12.89 -16.51
N PRO A 346 -3.14 -12.90 -16.97
CA PRO A 346 -2.85 -12.91 -18.39
C PRO A 346 -3.20 -14.28 -18.99
N ALA A 347 -3.80 -14.27 -20.17
CA ALA A 347 -4.12 -15.49 -20.91
C ALA A 347 -3.95 -15.26 -22.41
N ALA A 348 -3.51 -16.29 -23.14
CA ALA A 348 -3.35 -16.24 -24.60
C ALA A 348 -4.55 -16.92 -25.27
N VAL A 349 -5.17 -16.26 -26.24
CA VAL A 349 -6.30 -16.81 -26.98
C VAL A 349 -5.81 -17.96 -27.88
N THR A 350 -6.28 -19.18 -27.63
CA THR A 350 -5.92 -20.36 -28.43
C THR A 350 -6.94 -20.68 -29.49
N GLN A 351 -8.23 -20.40 -29.24
CA GLN A 351 -9.32 -20.64 -30.17
C GLN A 351 -10.38 -19.53 -30.05
N VAL A 352 -11.06 -19.24 -31.16
CA VAL A 352 -12.16 -18.28 -31.24
C VAL A 352 -13.34 -18.98 -31.91
N GLU A 353 -14.45 -19.10 -31.18
CA GLU A 353 -15.68 -19.76 -31.62
C GLU A 353 -16.86 -18.76 -31.57
N ASP A 354 -18.05 -19.17 -32.00
CA ASP A 354 -19.25 -18.32 -31.91
C ASP A 354 -19.77 -18.21 -30.47
N SER A 355 -19.53 -19.24 -29.63
CA SER A 355 -19.94 -19.32 -28.23
C SER A 355 -19.03 -18.53 -27.26
N GLY A 356 -17.81 -18.20 -27.69
CA GLY A 356 -16.78 -17.59 -26.85
C GLY A 356 -15.36 -17.84 -27.36
N ILE A 357 -14.40 -17.92 -26.45
CA ILE A 357 -13.00 -18.19 -26.75
C ILE A 357 -12.42 -19.22 -25.79
N LEU A 358 -11.39 -19.96 -26.23
CA LEU A 358 -10.52 -20.72 -25.35
C LEU A 358 -9.23 -19.95 -25.12
N VAL A 359 -8.77 -19.94 -23.87
CA VAL A 359 -7.57 -19.22 -23.46
C VAL A 359 -6.63 -20.10 -22.67
N LEU A 360 -5.35 -20.03 -23.00
CA LEU A 360 -4.26 -20.69 -22.27
C LEU A 360 -3.75 -19.75 -21.17
N THR A 361 -3.72 -20.22 -19.92
CA THR A 361 -3.12 -19.45 -18.83
C THR A 361 -1.69 -19.89 -18.54
N ARG A 362 -1.02 -19.17 -17.63
CA ARG A 362 0.41 -19.38 -17.32
C ARG A 362 0.72 -20.79 -16.79
N ASP A 363 -0.25 -21.47 -16.19
CA ASP A 363 -0.11 -22.84 -15.70
C ASP A 363 -0.19 -23.91 -16.80
N GLY A 364 -0.42 -23.51 -18.06
CA GLY A 364 -0.57 -24.40 -19.20
C GLY A 364 -1.98 -24.99 -19.35
N GLN A 365 -2.95 -24.57 -18.52
CA GLN A 365 -4.34 -25.00 -18.62
C GLN A 365 -5.12 -24.10 -19.59
N GLU A 366 -6.08 -24.71 -20.30
CA GLU A 366 -7.02 -24.00 -21.15
C GLU A 366 -8.36 -23.81 -20.43
N HIS A 367 -8.94 -22.61 -20.55
CA HIS A 367 -10.22 -22.26 -19.97
C HIS A 367 -11.12 -21.60 -21.01
N ALA A 368 -12.43 -21.86 -20.89
CA ALA A 368 -13.43 -21.23 -21.74
C ALA A 368 -13.85 -19.87 -21.16
N VAL A 369 -13.91 -18.86 -22.03
CA VAL A 369 -14.44 -17.53 -21.72
C VAL A 369 -15.68 -17.32 -22.58
N ALA A 370 -16.83 -17.22 -21.94
CA ALA A 370 -18.11 -17.11 -22.62
C ALA A 370 -18.26 -15.76 -23.35
N TRP A 371 -18.93 -15.78 -24.51
CA TRP A 371 -19.25 -14.59 -25.30
C TRP A 371 -19.98 -13.51 -24.49
N GLU A 372 -20.84 -13.89 -23.55
CA GLU A 372 -21.56 -12.96 -22.66
C GLU A 372 -20.61 -11.99 -21.94
N SER A 373 -19.46 -12.47 -21.49
CA SER A 373 -18.46 -11.64 -20.78
C SER A 373 -17.73 -10.65 -21.69
N MET A 374 -17.82 -10.80 -23.02
CA MET A 374 -17.10 -10.01 -24.02
C MET A 374 -17.97 -8.93 -24.69
N LYS A 375 -19.30 -8.97 -24.52
CA LYS A 375 -20.23 -8.07 -25.23
C LYS A 375 -19.99 -6.58 -24.97
N TRP A 376 -19.38 -6.24 -23.83
CA TRP A 376 -19.04 -4.86 -23.48
C TRP A 376 -17.87 -4.31 -24.31
N ALA A 377 -17.04 -5.19 -24.91
CA ALA A 377 -15.74 -4.88 -25.50
C ALA A 377 -15.84 -4.16 -26.87
N ARG A 378 -16.56 -3.06 -26.91
CA ARG A 378 -16.61 -2.12 -28.04
C ARG A 378 -15.23 -1.50 -28.25
N PRO A 379 -14.72 -1.35 -29.49
CA PRO A 379 -13.43 -0.72 -29.72
C PRO A 379 -13.36 0.70 -29.12
N PHE A 380 -12.33 0.98 -28.34
CA PHE A 380 -12.06 2.32 -27.84
C PHE A 380 -11.62 3.24 -28.99
N LEU A 381 -12.33 4.34 -29.22
CA LEU A 381 -11.97 5.37 -30.22
C LEU A 381 -11.47 6.66 -29.57
N GLY A 382 -11.90 6.94 -28.34
CA GLY A 382 -11.46 8.06 -27.51
C GLY A 382 -12.32 8.16 -26.24
N THR A 383 -11.96 9.04 -25.31
CA THR A 383 -12.64 9.18 -24.00
C THR A 383 -14.14 9.38 -24.10
N ASN A 384 -14.64 10.00 -25.18
CA ASN A 384 -16.06 10.25 -25.38
C ASN A 384 -16.67 9.46 -26.55
N SER A 385 -15.95 8.45 -27.09
CA SER A 385 -16.39 7.73 -28.29
C SER A 385 -15.95 6.27 -28.29
N MET A 386 -16.89 5.39 -28.65
CA MET A 386 -16.68 3.95 -28.80
C MET A 386 -17.13 3.51 -30.19
N GLY A 387 -16.47 2.49 -30.72
CA GLY A 387 -16.83 1.81 -31.95
C GLY A 387 -18.17 1.05 -31.86
N PRO A 388 -18.53 0.34 -32.95
CA PRO A 388 -19.75 -0.47 -32.99
C PRO A 388 -19.75 -1.55 -31.90
N ARG A 389 -20.95 -2.01 -31.52
CA ARG A 389 -21.08 -3.16 -30.63
C ARG A 389 -20.59 -4.43 -31.34
N PRO A 390 -19.66 -5.20 -30.75
CA PRO A 390 -19.18 -6.42 -31.37
C PRO A 390 -20.34 -7.43 -31.44
N GLN A 391 -20.42 -8.18 -32.54
CA GLN A 391 -21.50 -9.14 -32.80
C GLN A 391 -21.07 -10.58 -32.53
N ARG A 392 -19.76 -10.84 -32.57
CA ARG A 392 -19.15 -12.16 -32.34
C ARG A 392 -17.78 -12.02 -31.66
N PRO A 393 -17.25 -13.08 -31.01
CA PRO A 393 -15.93 -13.06 -30.38
C PRO A 393 -14.78 -12.62 -31.32
N ALA A 394 -14.84 -13.00 -32.60
CA ALA A 394 -13.85 -12.63 -33.61
C ALA A 394 -13.78 -11.13 -33.94
N ASP A 395 -14.77 -10.34 -33.53
CA ASP A 395 -14.73 -8.88 -33.68
C ASP A 395 -13.89 -8.22 -32.56
N VAL A 396 -13.62 -8.95 -31.47
CA VAL A 396 -12.93 -8.46 -30.28
C VAL A 396 -11.47 -8.94 -30.24
N VAL A 397 -11.24 -10.23 -30.49
CA VAL A 397 -9.92 -10.87 -30.35
C VAL A 397 -9.59 -11.81 -31.50
N LYS A 398 -8.31 -12.14 -31.62
CA LYS A 398 -7.76 -13.13 -32.56
C LYS A 398 -6.93 -14.18 -31.82
N VAL A 399 -6.73 -15.33 -32.46
CA VAL A 399 -5.81 -16.36 -31.96
C VAL A 399 -4.41 -15.76 -31.79
N GLY A 400 -3.78 -16.03 -30.65
CA GLY A 400 -2.48 -15.49 -30.26
C GLY A 400 -2.55 -14.15 -29.52
N ASP A 401 -3.71 -13.51 -29.39
CA ASP A 401 -3.85 -12.30 -28.58
C ASP A 401 -3.63 -12.61 -27.09
N VAL A 402 -2.82 -11.79 -26.41
CA VAL A 402 -2.66 -11.83 -24.95
C VAL A 402 -3.67 -10.87 -24.33
N ILE A 403 -4.57 -11.42 -23.53
CA ILE A 403 -5.69 -10.70 -22.90
C ILE A 403 -5.66 -10.87 -21.39
N ARG A 404 -6.60 -10.21 -20.71
CA ARG A 404 -6.87 -10.42 -19.29
C ARG A 404 -8.16 -11.20 -19.08
N ILE A 405 -8.10 -12.17 -18.19
CA ILE A 405 -9.27 -12.81 -17.60
C ILE A 405 -9.31 -12.53 -16.11
N ARG A 406 -10.51 -12.55 -15.53
CA ARG A 406 -10.71 -12.60 -14.08
C ARG A 406 -11.58 -13.79 -13.73
N TRP A 407 -11.37 -14.34 -12.55
CA TRP A 407 -12.20 -15.43 -12.04
C TRP A 407 -13.40 -14.85 -11.29
N GLN A 408 -14.58 -15.40 -11.59
CA GLN A 408 -15.80 -15.16 -10.82
C GLN A 408 -16.54 -16.48 -10.72
N ASP A 409 -16.73 -17.00 -9.51
CA ASP A 409 -17.42 -18.29 -9.26
C ASP A 409 -16.85 -19.44 -10.12
N GLU A 410 -15.52 -19.55 -10.21
CA GLU A 410 -14.75 -20.49 -11.04
C GLU A 410 -14.87 -20.29 -12.57
N GLU A 411 -15.67 -19.32 -13.02
CA GLU A 411 -15.76 -18.95 -14.43
C GLU A 411 -14.71 -17.90 -14.82
N ALA A 412 -14.10 -18.08 -16.00
CA ALA A 412 -13.17 -17.11 -16.58
C ALA A 412 -13.95 -16.04 -17.36
N LEU A 413 -13.85 -14.78 -16.92
CA LEU A 413 -14.50 -13.65 -17.56
C LEU A 413 -13.51 -12.75 -18.29
N PHE A 414 -13.87 -12.32 -19.49
CA PHE A 414 -13.10 -11.35 -20.26
C PHE A 414 -12.97 -10.01 -19.53
N SER A 415 -11.75 -9.48 -19.46
CA SER A 415 -11.45 -8.27 -18.72
C SER A 415 -10.33 -7.45 -19.38
N GLN A 416 -10.10 -6.26 -18.84
CA GLN A 416 -9.06 -5.34 -19.28
C GLN A 416 -8.52 -4.59 -18.06
N VAL A 417 -7.20 -4.40 -17.98
CA VAL A 417 -6.59 -3.59 -16.91
C VAL A 417 -7.04 -2.13 -17.08
N PRO A 418 -7.68 -1.51 -16.07
CA PRO A 418 -8.07 -0.11 -16.14
C PRO A 418 -6.86 0.81 -16.32
N GLN A 419 -6.99 1.81 -17.20
CA GLN A 419 -6.00 2.88 -17.33
C GLN A 419 -6.24 4.01 -16.33
N ALA A 420 -7.51 4.30 -16.01
CA ALA A 420 -7.84 5.18 -14.90
C ALA A 420 -7.44 4.55 -13.57
N GLN A 421 -7.15 5.39 -12.60
CA GLN A 421 -6.77 5.01 -11.25
C GLN A 421 -7.79 5.58 -10.26
N ALA A 422 -7.76 5.04 -9.05
CA ALA A 422 -8.56 5.51 -7.94
C ALA A 422 -7.78 5.37 -6.64
N ALA A 423 -8.25 6.06 -5.61
CA ALA A 423 -7.79 5.91 -4.25
C ALA A 423 -8.98 5.91 -3.31
N LEU A 424 -8.91 5.11 -2.25
CA LEU A 424 -9.89 5.06 -1.18
C LEU A 424 -9.16 5.21 0.15
N VAL A 425 -9.63 6.13 0.98
CA VAL A 425 -9.15 6.33 2.35
C VAL A 425 -10.36 6.28 3.27
N SER A 426 -10.28 5.43 4.29
CA SER A 426 -11.29 5.32 5.33
C SER A 426 -10.65 5.48 6.71
N LEU A 427 -11.22 6.34 7.55
CA LEU A 427 -10.74 6.66 8.89
C LEU A 427 -11.87 6.53 9.91
N ASP A 428 -11.52 6.14 11.15
CA ASP A 428 -12.34 6.39 12.31
C ASP A 428 -12.28 7.90 12.66
N PRO A 429 -13.42 8.61 12.71
CA PRO A 429 -13.42 10.04 13.02
C PRO A 429 -13.12 10.36 14.50
N GLN A 430 -13.17 9.38 15.40
CA GLN A 430 -12.99 9.57 16.85
C GLN A 430 -11.51 9.65 17.25
N ASP A 431 -10.63 8.90 16.60
CA ASP A 431 -9.20 8.87 16.91
C ASP A 431 -8.26 8.97 15.71
N GLY A 432 -8.79 8.91 14.48
CA GLY A 432 -8.00 8.98 13.25
C GLY A 432 -7.39 7.66 12.82
N SER A 433 -7.72 6.53 13.45
CA SER A 433 -7.21 5.23 13.03
C SER A 433 -7.54 4.95 11.56
N ILE A 434 -6.55 4.48 10.79
CA ILE A 434 -6.75 4.13 9.38
C ILE A 434 -7.47 2.79 9.31
N GLU A 435 -8.70 2.80 8.80
CA GLU A 435 -9.59 1.65 8.78
C GLU A 435 -9.46 0.82 7.51
N ALA A 436 -9.22 1.50 6.39
CA ALA A 436 -8.85 0.89 5.11
C ALA A 436 -8.17 1.93 4.23
N LEU A 437 -7.21 1.47 3.41
CA LEU A 437 -6.53 2.32 2.43
C LEU A 437 -6.19 1.55 1.16
N ALA A 438 -6.58 2.09 0.02
CA ALA A 438 -6.17 1.60 -1.28
C ALA A 438 -5.62 2.75 -2.13
N GLY A 439 -4.37 2.62 -2.58
CA GLY A 439 -3.63 3.68 -3.28
C GLY A 439 -3.66 3.62 -4.82
N GLY A 440 -4.38 2.65 -5.39
CA GLY A 440 -4.43 2.42 -6.83
C GLY A 440 -5.05 1.06 -7.17
N PHE A 441 -5.24 0.79 -8.47
CA PHE A 441 -5.82 -0.47 -8.95
C PHE A 441 -5.00 -1.69 -8.51
N SER A 442 -3.67 -1.62 -8.66
CA SER A 442 -2.78 -2.72 -8.27
C SER A 442 -1.41 -2.21 -7.83
N PHE A 443 -0.96 -2.60 -6.65
CA PHE A 443 0.39 -2.26 -6.17
C PHE A 443 1.48 -2.84 -7.08
N GLY A 444 1.26 -4.04 -7.63
CA GLY A 444 2.18 -4.69 -8.57
C GLY A 444 2.31 -3.98 -9.92
N GLN A 445 1.33 -3.14 -10.27
CA GLN A 445 1.38 -2.25 -11.44
C GLN A 445 2.07 -0.94 -11.12
N SER A 446 1.73 -0.33 -9.99
CA SER A 446 2.25 0.96 -9.55
C SER A 446 2.29 0.99 -8.02
N ASN A 447 3.48 1.20 -7.46
CA ASN A 447 3.68 1.37 -6.01
C ASN A 447 3.43 2.81 -5.54
N TYR A 448 3.03 3.72 -6.44
CA TYR A 448 2.69 5.10 -6.11
C TYR A 448 1.36 5.13 -5.34
N ASN A 449 1.42 5.55 -4.08
CA ASN A 449 0.27 5.55 -3.18
C ASN A 449 -0.54 6.85 -3.36
N ARG A 450 -1.55 6.80 -4.23
CA ARG A 450 -2.36 7.98 -4.55
C ARG A 450 -3.15 8.51 -3.37
N ALA A 451 -3.43 7.67 -2.36
CA ALA A 451 -4.15 8.09 -1.16
C ALA A 451 -3.40 9.18 -0.36
N ILE A 452 -2.06 9.11 -0.31
CA ILE A 452 -1.23 10.00 0.52
C ILE A 452 -0.24 10.84 -0.30
N GLN A 453 -0.04 10.54 -1.59
CA GLN A 453 0.97 11.21 -2.43
C GLN A 453 0.36 12.00 -3.59
N ALA A 454 -0.84 11.66 -4.08
CA ALA A 454 -1.43 12.30 -5.25
C ALA A 454 -2.18 13.56 -4.87
N LYS A 455 -1.51 14.71 -4.98
CA LYS A 455 -2.16 16.02 -4.85
C LYS A 455 -3.03 16.30 -6.08
N ARG A 456 -4.35 16.41 -5.85
CA ARG A 456 -5.40 16.52 -6.85
C ARG A 456 -6.39 17.62 -6.45
N GLN A 457 -7.17 18.11 -7.41
CA GLN A 457 -8.19 19.11 -7.09
C GLN A 457 -9.46 18.42 -6.57
N PRO A 458 -9.90 18.65 -5.32
CA PRO A 458 -11.12 18.06 -4.77
C PRO A 458 -12.39 18.57 -5.46
N GLY A 459 -12.31 19.73 -6.10
CA GLY A 459 -13.46 20.36 -6.73
C GLY A 459 -14.56 20.66 -5.71
N SER A 460 -15.81 20.38 -6.08
CA SER A 460 -16.97 20.69 -5.22
C SER A 460 -17.03 19.94 -3.86
N SER A 461 -16.20 18.91 -3.62
CA SER A 461 -16.13 18.28 -2.28
C SER A 461 -15.44 19.20 -1.24
N PHE A 462 -14.80 20.29 -1.67
CA PHE A 462 -14.18 21.29 -0.81
C PHE A 462 -15.16 22.33 -0.25
N LYS A 463 -16.34 22.50 -0.88
CA LYS A 463 -17.33 23.51 -0.49
C LYS A 463 -17.75 23.48 0.98
N PRO A 464 -17.92 22.31 1.65
CA PRO A 464 -18.32 22.26 3.05
C PRO A 464 -17.41 23.08 3.98
N PHE A 465 -16.10 23.15 3.71
CA PHE A 465 -15.16 23.96 4.52
C PHE A 465 -15.42 25.47 4.42
N ILE A 466 -15.88 25.95 3.27
CA ILE A 466 -16.25 27.37 3.06
C ILE A 466 -17.61 27.66 3.67
N TYR A 467 -18.53 26.71 3.57
CA TYR A 467 -19.87 26.85 4.13
C TYR A 467 -19.82 26.80 5.67
N SER A 468 -18.90 26.03 6.27
CA SER A 468 -18.70 26.06 7.72
C SER A 468 -18.09 27.39 8.18
N ALA A 469 -17.15 27.95 7.42
CA ALA A 469 -16.65 29.31 7.66
C ALA A 469 -17.79 30.35 7.61
N ALA A 470 -18.72 30.22 6.67
CA ALA A 470 -19.90 31.07 6.61
C ALA A 470 -20.82 30.90 7.83
N LEU A 471 -21.10 29.66 8.24
CA LEU A 471 -21.91 29.35 9.42
C LEU A 471 -21.30 29.90 10.72
N ASP A 472 -19.98 29.92 10.84
CA ASP A 472 -19.29 30.52 12.00
C ASP A 472 -19.18 32.04 11.93
N ALA A 473 -19.35 32.63 10.74
CA ALA A 473 -19.45 34.07 10.54
C ALA A 473 -20.90 34.61 10.68
N GLY A 474 -21.85 33.80 11.18
CA GLY A 474 -23.24 34.18 11.41
C GLY A 474 -24.19 33.99 10.22
N TYR A 475 -23.74 33.34 9.14
CA TYR A 475 -24.68 32.83 8.14
C TYR A 475 -25.45 31.64 8.70
N THR A 476 -26.63 31.39 8.16
CA THR A 476 -27.47 30.25 8.52
C THR A 476 -27.74 29.38 7.30
N ALA A 477 -28.21 28.16 7.52
CA ALA A 477 -28.68 27.29 6.43
C ALA A 477 -29.80 27.93 5.58
N ALA A 478 -30.56 28.86 6.17
CA ALA A 478 -31.64 29.61 5.54
C ALA A 478 -31.18 30.93 4.87
N SER A 479 -29.95 31.39 5.10
CA SER A 479 -29.45 32.65 4.52
C SER A 479 -29.54 32.62 3.00
N LEU A 480 -30.10 33.67 2.42
CA LEU A 480 -30.23 33.81 0.97
C LEU A 480 -28.95 34.36 0.37
N VAL A 481 -28.46 33.68 -0.66
CA VAL A 481 -27.31 34.10 -1.46
C VAL A 481 -27.70 34.06 -2.92
N ASN A 482 -27.34 35.10 -3.66
CA ASN A 482 -27.74 35.24 -5.05
C ASN A 482 -26.96 34.27 -5.96
N ASP A 483 -27.64 33.43 -6.73
CA ASP A 483 -27.10 32.57 -7.79
C ASP A 483 -27.29 33.23 -9.16
N SER A 484 -26.62 34.37 -9.36
CA SER A 484 -26.64 35.15 -10.60
C SER A 484 -25.24 35.25 -11.23
N PRO A 485 -25.11 35.61 -12.53
CA PRO A 485 -23.81 35.77 -13.17
C PRO A 485 -22.88 36.71 -12.39
N ILE A 486 -21.59 36.38 -12.37
CA ILE A 486 -20.54 37.24 -11.82
C ILE A 486 -19.38 37.28 -12.80
N VAL A 487 -18.75 38.45 -12.93
CA VAL A 487 -17.62 38.68 -13.82
C VAL A 487 -16.52 39.35 -13.02
N PHE A 488 -15.33 38.77 -13.08
CA PHE A 488 -14.15 39.36 -12.45
C PHE A 488 -13.21 39.87 -13.53
N VAL A 489 -12.81 41.14 -13.38
CA VAL A 489 -11.80 41.80 -14.21
C VAL A 489 -10.64 42.13 -13.29
N GLU A 490 -9.50 41.49 -13.49
CA GLU A 490 -8.32 41.72 -12.68
C GLU A 490 -7.59 42.96 -13.22
N GLN A 491 -7.31 43.95 -12.35
CA GLN A 491 -6.69 45.20 -12.79
C GLN A 491 -5.27 44.93 -13.32
N GLY A 492 -5.01 45.30 -14.58
CA GLY A 492 -3.70 45.14 -15.23
C GLY A 492 -3.50 43.82 -15.99
N MET A 493 -4.50 42.92 -16.05
CA MET A 493 -4.47 41.72 -16.89
C MET A 493 -5.67 41.67 -17.84
N ASP A 494 -5.45 41.33 -19.11
CA ASP A 494 -6.49 41.13 -20.15
C ASP A 494 -7.36 39.87 -19.94
N ARG A 495 -7.38 39.30 -18.73
CA ARG A 495 -8.09 38.04 -18.44
C ARG A 495 -9.38 38.32 -17.66
N ILE A 496 -10.52 38.12 -18.34
CA ILE A 496 -11.85 38.17 -17.74
C ILE A 496 -12.22 36.76 -17.25
N TRP A 497 -12.45 36.60 -15.95
CA TRP A 497 -12.94 35.33 -15.39
C TRP A 497 -14.47 35.36 -15.24
N ARG A 498 -15.14 34.42 -15.90
CA ARG A 498 -16.61 34.26 -15.90
C ARG A 498 -16.97 32.85 -15.42
N PRO A 499 -16.98 32.60 -14.11
CA PRO A 499 -17.36 31.30 -13.56
C PRO A 499 -18.81 30.97 -13.93
N LYS A 500 -19.09 29.67 -14.06
CA LYS A 500 -20.43 29.15 -14.39
C LYS A 500 -20.81 28.02 -13.45
N ASN A 501 -22.11 27.79 -13.32
CA ASN A 501 -22.64 26.57 -12.75
C ASN A 501 -22.51 25.40 -13.74
N ASP A 502 -22.49 24.18 -13.24
CA ASP A 502 -22.38 22.93 -14.01
C ASP A 502 -23.43 22.81 -15.12
N ASN A 503 -24.68 23.19 -14.82
CA ASN A 503 -25.81 23.17 -15.76
C ASN A 503 -26.02 24.49 -16.51
N ASN A 504 -25.12 25.48 -16.35
CA ASN A 504 -25.23 26.82 -16.94
C ASN A 504 -26.54 27.58 -16.63
N THR A 505 -27.26 27.23 -15.57
CA THR A 505 -28.48 27.95 -15.15
C THR A 505 -28.23 28.92 -13.99
N PHE A 506 -29.22 29.76 -13.69
CA PHE A 506 -29.25 30.70 -12.58
C PHE A 506 -30.57 30.54 -11.82
N LEU A 507 -30.52 30.53 -10.49
CA LEU A 507 -31.70 30.35 -9.65
C LEU A 507 -32.10 31.63 -8.89
N GLY A 508 -31.35 32.73 -9.05
CA GLY A 508 -31.58 33.95 -8.29
C GLY A 508 -31.25 33.76 -6.81
N PRO A 509 -31.89 34.50 -5.88
CA PRO A 509 -31.71 34.31 -4.45
C PRO A 509 -32.12 32.89 -4.03
N ILE A 510 -31.15 32.10 -3.56
CA ILE A 510 -31.39 30.75 -3.02
C ILE A 510 -30.77 30.62 -1.65
N ARG A 511 -31.33 29.71 -0.85
CA ARG A 511 -30.82 29.42 0.50
C ARG A 511 -29.46 28.74 0.44
N MET A 512 -28.62 28.98 1.45
CA MET A 512 -27.31 28.36 1.56
C MET A 512 -27.39 26.82 1.57
N ARG A 513 -28.36 26.21 2.27
CA ARG A 513 -28.61 24.76 2.22
C ARG A 513 -28.85 24.26 0.80
N GLU A 514 -29.68 24.99 0.05
CA GLU A 514 -30.01 24.65 -1.34
C GLU A 514 -28.83 24.81 -2.29
N ALA A 515 -28.05 25.87 -2.10
CA ALA A 515 -26.82 26.06 -2.84
C ALA A 515 -25.83 24.90 -2.61
N LEU A 516 -25.71 24.38 -1.39
CA LEU A 516 -24.81 23.26 -1.08
C LEU A 516 -25.28 21.95 -1.74
N TYR A 517 -26.55 21.56 -1.58
CA TYR A 517 -27.03 20.28 -2.15
C TYR A 517 -27.12 20.29 -3.67
N LYS A 518 -27.39 21.45 -4.30
CA LYS A 518 -27.28 21.63 -5.75
C LYS A 518 -25.86 21.96 -6.21
N SER A 519 -24.90 22.06 -5.29
CA SER A 519 -23.49 22.33 -5.57
C SER A 519 -23.25 23.60 -6.40
N ARG A 520 -23.96 24.70 -6.12
CA ARG A 520 -23.90 25.94 -6.92
C ARG A 520 -22.56 26.66 -6.76
N ASN A 521 -21.88 26.89 -7.88
CA ASN A 521 -20.54 27.49 -7.92
C ASN A 521 -20.60 28.98 -7.56
N LEU A 522 -21.58 29.69 -8.09
CA LEU A 522 -21.65 31.15 -7.94
C LEU A 522 -21.96 31.58 -6.50
N VAL A 523 -22.79 30.81 -5.79
CA VAL A 523 -23.04 31.04 -4.36
C VAL A 523 -21.77 30.80 -3.53
N SER A 524 -21.04 29.73 -3.82
CA SER A 524 -19.80 29.40 -3.09
C SER A 524 -18.74 30.51 -3.26
N ILE A 525 -18.63 31.06 -4.48
CA ILE A 525 -17.74 32.20 -4.77
C ILE A 525 -18.17 33.45 -4.00
N ARG A 526 -19.48 33.74 -3.94
CA ARG A 526 -20.00 34.89 -3.18
C ARG A 526 -19.76 34.76 -1.68
N LEU A 527 -19.94 33.56 -1.12
CA LEU A 527 -19.61 33.31 0.29
C LEU A 527 -18.13 33.59 0.56
N LEU A 528 -17.22 33.03 -0.24
CA LEU A 528 -15.79 33.29 -0.11
C LEU A 528 -15.45 34.78 -0.28
N GLN A 529 -16.08 35.47 -1.23
CA GLN A 529 -15.87 36.90 -1.44
C GLN A 529 -16.30 37.73 -0.24
N THR A 530 -17.46 37.43 0.36
CA THR A 530 -17.97 38.16 1.52
C THR A 530 -17.15 37.89 2.78
N LEU A 531 -16.72 36.64 2.99
CA LEU A 531 -15.86 36.26 4.13
C LEU A 531 -14.44 36.83 4.01
N GLY A 532 -13.98 37.07 2.78
CA GLY A 532 -12.60 37.42 2.49
C GLY A 532 -11.71 36.19 2.36
N ILE A 533 -10.77 36.25 1.41
CA ILE A 533 -9.91 35.12 1.05
C ILE A 533 -9.00 34.72 2.22
N ASP A 534 -8.27 35.68 2.81
CA ASP A 534 -7.30 35.37 3.86
C ASP A 534 -7.97 34.82 5.12
N HIS A 535 -9.09 35.43 5.54
CA HIS A 535 -9.87 34.93 6.67
C HIS A 535 -10.37 33.49 6.43
N THR A 536 -10.85 33.20 5.21
CA THR A 536 -11.33 31.86 4.87
C THR A 536 -10.16 30.85 4.82
N VAL A 537 -9.00 31.22 4.27
CA VAL A 537 -7.81 30.36 4.25
C VAL A 537 -7.33 30.04 5.67
N ASP A 538 -7.27 31.04 6.55
CA ASP A 538 -6.89 30.86 7.95
C ASP A 538 -7.90 29.96 8.67
N TYR A 539 -9.20 30.17 8.45
CA TYR A 539 -10.25 29.31 9.02
C TYR A 539 -10.12 27.86 8.54
N ILE A 540 -9.96 27.64 7.24
CA ILE A 540 -9.89 26.30 6.64
C ILE A 540 -8.59 25.57 7.05
N SER A 541 -7.49 26.28 7.32
CA SER A 541 -6.24 25.66 7.77
C SER A 541 -6.40 24.87 9.08
N ARG A 542 -7.39 25.22 9.92
CA ARG A 542 -7.69 24.52 11.18
C ARG A 542 -8.11 23.07 10.98
N PHE A 543 -8.63 22.73 9.81
CA PHE A 543 -8.99 21.35 9.43
C PHE A 543 -7.78 20.47 9.10
N GLY A 544 -6.55 20.99 9.21
CA GLY A 544 -5.31 20.25 8.94
C GLY A 544 -4.71 20.48 7.56
N PHE A 545 -5.28 21.37 6.74
CA PHE A 545 -4.73 21.71 5.43
C PHE A 545 -3.53 22.66 5.55
N ASN A 546 -2.47 22.38 4.80
CA ASN A 546 -1.34 23.29 4.68
C ASN A 546 -1.78 24.59 3.96
N PRO A 547 -1.65 25.78 4.58
CA PRO A 547 -2.03 27.05 3.96
C PRO A 547 -1.33 27.33 2.62
N GLN A 548 -0.15 26.75 2.37
CA GLN A 548 0.58 26.92 1.11
C GLN A 548 -0.07 26.17 -0.07
N ASP A 549 -0.84 25.13 0.21
CA ASP A 549 -1.59 24.35 -0.79
C ASP A 549 -2.96 24.97 -1.10
N LEU A 550 -3.35 26.04 -0.38
CA LEU A 550 -4.61 26.76 -0.55
C LEU A 550 -4.41 28.01 -1.43
N PRO A 551 -4.99 28.06 -2.65
CA PRO A 551 -4.87 29.23 -3.52
C PRO A 551 -5.54 30.45 -2.90
N ARG A 552 -4.81 31.57 -2.84
CA ARG A 552 -5.30 32.87 -2.33
C ARG A 552 -6.09 33.65 -3.40
N ASN A 553 -7.09 33.02 -3.98
CA ASN A 553 -8.01 33.66 -4.93
C ASN A 553 -9.40 33.02 -4.87
N LEU A 554 -10.37 33.65 -5.54
CA LEU A 554 -11.77 33.20 -5.51
C LEU A 554 -12.02 31.82 -6.16
N SER A 555 -11.05 31.27 -6.90
CA SER A 555 -11.18 29.92 -7.45
C SER A 555 -11.13 28.85 -6.36
N LEU A 556 -10.62 29.16 -5.17
CA LEU A 556 -10.67 28.29 -3.99
C LEU A 556 -12.10 27.81 -3.69
N ALA A 557 -13.11 28.65 -3.94
CA ALA A 557 -14.53 28.30 -3.80
C ALA A 557 -15.01 27.16 -4.69
N LEU A 558 -14.24 26.84 -5.73
CA LEU A 558 -14.51 25.75 -6.66
C LEU A 558 -13.63 24.53 -6.37
N GLY A 559 -12.81 24.55 -5.31
CA GLY A 559 -11.92 23.46 -4.92
C GLY A 559 -10.70 23.31 -5.81
N THR A 560 -10.06 24.43 -6.18
CA THR A 560 -8.81 24.45 -6.96
C THR A 560 -7.55 24.18 -6.12
N ALA A 561 -7.69 24.03 -4.81
CA ALA A 561 -6.62 23.55 -3.92
C ALA A 561 -6.10 22.17 -4.39
N THR A 562 -4.82 21.90 -4.21
CA THR A 562 -4.21 20.62 -4.61
C THR A 562 -3.91 19.77 -3.39
N LEU A 563 -4.80 18.83 -3.09
CA LEU A 563 -4.82 18.06 -1.85
C LEU A 563 -4.86 16.55 -2.14
N THR A 564 -4.33 15.76 -1.23
CA THR A 564 -4.39 14.30 -1.27
C THR A 564 -5.73 13.78 -0.75
N PRO A 565 -6.16 12.58 -1.14
CA PRO A 565 -7.32 11.94 -0.54
C PRO A 565 -7.26 11.83 0.98
N MET A 566 -6.08 11.56 1.55
CA MET A 566 -5.88 11.52 3.00
C MET A 566 -6.16 12.88 3.66
N GLU A 567 -5.58 13.97 3.14
CA GLU A 567 -5.81 15.32 3.68
C GLU A 567 -7.29 15.71 3.63
N ILE A 568 -7.99 15.37 2.53
CA ILE A 568 -9.44 15.60 2.43
C ILE A 568 -10.19 14.78 3.48
N THR A 569 -9.90 13.48 3.62
CA THR A 569 -10.58 12.63 4.60
C THR A 569 -10.37 13.14 6.03
N VAL A 570 -9.16 13.56 6.39
CA VAL A 570 -8.85 14.17 7.69
C VAL A 570 -9.68 15.44 7.93
N GLY A 571 -9.79 16.33 6.94
CA GLY A 571 -10.66 17.50 7.11
C GLY A 571 -12.13 17.12 7.29
N TRP A 572 -12.58 16.05 6.63
CA TRP A 572 -13.96 15.56 6.72
C TRP A 572 -14.30 14.90 8.07
N THR A 573 -13.32 14.35 8.81
CA THR A 573 -13.58 13.78 10.14
C THR A 573 -14.08 14.81 11.13
N THR A 574 -13.67 16.07 10.98
CA THR A 574 -14.12 17.20 11.81
C THR A 574 -15.65 17.39 11.75
N PHE A 575 -16.29 17.06 10.62
CA PHE A 575 -17.76 17.11 10.53
C PHE A 575 -18.42 15.90 11.20
N ALA A 576 -17.81 14.72 11.06
CA ALA A 576 -18.36 13.46 11.58
C ALA A 576 -18.28 13.36 13.10
N ASN A 577 -17.23 13.89 13.71
CA ASN A 577 -16.98 13.78 15.16
C ASN A 577 -17.44 14.98 16.01
N GLY A 578 -18.15 15.94 15.42
CA GLY A 578 -18.64 17.11 16.17
C GLY A 578 -17.63 18.24 16.34
N GLY A 579 -16.58 18.29 15.52
CA GLY A 579 -15.73 19.46 15.36
C GLY A 579 -14.29 19.32 15.85
N TYR A 580 -13.83 18.10 16.07
CA TYR A 580 -12.49 17.81 16.57
C TYR A 580 -11.53 17.44 15.44
N LYS A 581 -10.31 17.95 15.50
CA LYS A 581 -9.25 17.61 14.57
C LYS A 581 -8.51 16.37 15.05
N ILE A 582 -8.57 15.28 14.29
CA ILE A 582 -7.80 14.06 14.55
C ILE A 582 -6.55 14.00 13.65
N GLU A 583 -5.57 13.19 14.06
CA GLU A 583 -4.37 12.90 13.29
C GLU A 583 -4.38 11.44 12.85
N PRO A 584 -4.23 11.14 11.54
CA PRO A 584 -4.33 9.77 11.09
C PRO A 584 -3.11 8.95 11.50
N TYR A 585 -3.32 7.71 11.95
CA TYR A 585 -2.24 6.81 12.32
C TYR A 585 -2.50 5.38 11.83
N LEU A 586 -1.41 4.65 11.55
CA LEU A 586 -1.47 3.29 11.01
C LEU A 586 -1.04 2.22 12.00
N ILE A 587 0.07 2.43 12.72
CA ILE A 587 0.63 1.42 13.62
C ILE A 587 -0.07 1.53 14.98
N GLN A 588 -0.80 0.48 15.37
CA GLN A 588 -1.44 0.39 16.68
C GLN A 588 -0.46 -0.07 17.76
N ARG A 589 0.35 -1.10 17.48
CA ARG A 589 1.40 -1.57 18.39
C ARG A 589 2.58 -2.21 17.67
N ILE A 590 3.73 -2.17 18.31
CA ILE A 590 4.98 -2.80 17.85
C ILE A 590 5.49 -3.70 18.97
N GLU A 591 5.81 -4.94 18.62
CA GLU A 591 6.44 -5.90 19.52
C GLU A 591 7.83 -6.29 19.00
N ASP A 592 8.70 -6.68 19.93
CA ASP A 592 9.93 -7.38 19.60
C ASP A 592 9.66 -8.84 19.18
N ARG A 593 10.74 -9.59 18.91
CA ARG A 593 10.65 -11.00 18.50
C ARG A 593 10.18 -11.93 19.63
N GLU A 594 10.38 -11.54 20.89
CA GLU A 594 9.93 -12.24 22.09
C GLU A 594 8.45 -11.95 22.43
N GLY A 595 7.85 -10.95 21.79
CA GLY A 595 6.47 -10.51 22.02
C GLY A 595 6.34 -9.43 23.09
N ASN A 596 7.44 -8.78 23.51
CA ASN A 596 7.36 -7.65 24.42
C ASN A 596 6.92 -6.40 23.65
N LEU A 597 6.01 -5.63 24.26
CA LEU A 597 5.51 -4.38 23.71
C LEU A 597 6.62 -3.31 23.72
N LEU A 598 6.94 -2.77 22.55
CA LEU A 598 7.91 -1.68 22.36
C LEU A 598 7.22 -0.33 22.13
N PHE A 599 6.03 -0.35 21.55
CA PHE A 599 5.24 0.84 21.26
C PHE A 599 3.76 0.49 21.22
N GLU A 600 2.94 1.38 21.75
CA GLU A 600 1.49 1.37 21.63
C GLU A 600 1.01 2.78 21.27
N ALA A 601 0.07 2.87 20.33
CA ALA A 601 -0.46 4.16 19.89
C ALA A 601 -1.37 4.79 20.94
N ASN A 602 -1.05 6.02 21.34
CA ASN A 602 -1.91 6.88 22.15
C ASN A 602 -2.31 8.14 21.33
N PRO A 603 -3.19 8.01 20.32
CA PRO A 603 -3.63 9.13 19.50
C PRO A 603 -4.52 10.09 20.29
N ALA A 604 -4.59 11.35 19.86
CA ALA A 604 -5.56 12.30 20.41
C ALA A 604 -6.99 11.91 19.98
N ARG A 605 -7.89 11.75 20.94
CA ARG A 605 -9.27 11.27 20.72
C ARG A 605 -10.30 12.33 21.04
N VAL A 606 -11.47 12.20 20.42
CA VAL A 606 -12.65 12.98 20.78
C VAL A 606 -13.02 12.67 22.24
N PRO A 607 -13.23 13.69 23.09
CA PRO A 607 -13.68 13.47 24.45
C PRO A 607 -15.02 12.72 24.43
N ALA A 608 -15.06 11.55 25.07
CA ALA A 608 -16.34 10.89 25.32
C ALA A 608 -17.23 11.89 26.08
N GLN A 609 -18.46 12.12 25.64
CA GLN A 609 -19.45 12.88 26.39
C GLN A 609 -19.70 12.16 27.72
N GLN A 610 -18.88 12.41 28.74
CA GLN A 610 -19.25 12.16 30.11
C GLN A 610 -20.51 12.99 30.32
N GLN A 611 -21.63 12.31 30.62
CA GLN A 611 -22.79 12.93 31.24
C GLN A 611 -22.29 13.97 32.24
N ALA A 612 -22.65 15.22 31.99
CA ALA A 612 -22.32 16.36 32.84
C ALA A 612 -22.80 16.08 34.26
N GLN A 613 -21.92 15.52 35.09
CA GLN A 613 -22.02 15.42 36.54
C GLN A 613 -20.73 14.79 37.09
N ARG A 614 -19.70 15.61 37.27
CA ARG A 614 -18.81 15.46 38.43
C ARG A 614 -18.75 16.80 39.17
N PRO A 615 -18.96 16.80 40.49
CA PRO A 615 -18.89 18.03 41.28
C PRO A 615 -17.45 18.55 41.28
N GLU A 616 -17.29 19.86 41.16
CA GLU A 616 -16.05 20.56 41.49
C GLU A 616 -15.65 20.19 42.92
N VAL A 617 -14.63 19.34 43.06
CA VAL A 617 -13.89 19.23 44.31
C VAL A 617 -12.78 20.25 44.20
N GLU A 618 -12.96 21.40 44.86
CA GLU A 618 -11.89 22.35 45.14
C GLU A 618 -10.77 21.62 45.88
N SER A 619 -9.68 21.28 45.17
CA SER A 619 -8.44 20.88 45.84
C SER A 619 -7.64 22.12 46.18
N SER A 620 -7.71 22.53 47.44
CA SER A 620 -6.79 23.47 48.06
C SER A 620 -5.34 23.05 47.82
N ALA A 621 -4.56 23.94 47.22
CA ALA A 621 -3.14 23.75 46.99
C ALA A 621 -2.34 23.63 48.29
N ALA A 622 -1.46 22.63 48.35
CA ALA A 622 -0.26 22.64 49.19
C ALA A 622 0.96 22.45 48.28
N PRO A 623 2.04 23.23 48.44
CA PRO A 623 3.23 23.08 47.60
C PRO A 623 4.10 21.95 48.13
N MET A 624 4.36 20.94 47.32
CA MET A 624 5.41 19.95 47.62
C MET A 624 6.24 19.64 46.37
N ASP A 625 7.49 20.05 46.50
CA ASP A 625 8.75 19.64 45.88
C ASP A 625 8.79 19.14 44.44
N ASP A 626 9.50 19.96 43.66
CA ASP A 626 10.00 19.72 42.32
C ASP A 626 11.35 18.97 42.40
N ALA A 627 11.33 17.64 42.22
CA ALA A 627 12.50 16.88 41.77
C ALA A 627 12.14 15.44 41.39
N ARG A 628 12.38 15.10 40.11
CA ARG A 628 12.29 13.77 39.47
C ARG A 628 10.92 13.38 38.93
N ARG A 629 10.50 14.05 37.86
CA ARG A 629 9.70 13.41 36.81
C ARG A 629 10.65 12.66 35.88
N THR A 630 10.70 11.35 36.02
CA THR A 630 11.14 10.44 34.95
C THR A 630 10.17 10.58 33.78
N GLU A 631 10.70 10.78 32.57
CA GLU A 631 9.96 10.98 31.32
C GLU A 631 9.14 9.76 30.85
N ASP A 632 9.07 8.69 31.64
CA ASP A 632 8.50 7.38 31.26
C ASP A 632 7.05 7.14 31.73
N GLN A 633 6.38 8.12 32.33
CA GLN A 633 5.00 7.97 32.82
C GLN A 633 3.96 8.88 32.13
N SER A 634 4.36 9.72 31.17
CA SER A 634 3.42 10.63 30.50
C SER A 634 2.60 10.01 29.36
N ASP A 635 2.94 8.81 28.89
CA ASP A 635 2.32 8.19 27.69
C ASP A 635 1.03 7.41 27.97
N THR A 636 0.55 7.35 29.21
CA THR A 636 -0.67 6.59 29.58
C THR A 636 -1.93 7.44 29.78
N GLU A 637 -1.80 8.76 29.86
CA GLU A 637 -2.98 9.64 29.98
C GLU A 637 -3.68 9.80 28.60
N PRO A 638 -5.02 9.72 28.54
CA PRO A 638 -5.76 9.93 27.31
C PRO A 638 -5.52 11.33 26.75
N ARG A 639 -5.05 11.41 25.50
CA ARG A 639 -4.90 12.70 24.79
C ARG A 639 -6.23 13.09 24.18
N PHE A 640 -6.65 14.34 24.38
CA PHE A 640 -7.86 14.87 23.75
C PHE A 640 -7.52 15.62 22.46
N ALA A 641 -8.34 15.40 21.44
CA ALA A 641 -8.27 16.13 20.18
C ALA A 641 -8.65 17.61 20.38
N GLU A 642 -8.05 18.50 19.59
CA GLU A 642 -8.38 19.92 19.59
C GLU A 642 -9.73 20.14 18.90
N GLN A 643 -10.65 20.87 19.54
CA GLN A 643 -11.88 21.30 18.89
C GLN A 643 -11.61 22.52 18.00
N VAL A 644 -11.72 22.33 16.69
CA VAL A 644 -11.40 23.36 15.68
C VAL A 644 -12.65 23.94 15.00
N LEU A 645 -13.79 23.28 15.20
CA LEU A 645 -15.11 23.68 14.68
C LEU A 645 -16.15 23.60 15.79
N ASP A 646 -17.04 24.59 15.86
CA ASP A 646 -18.17 24.56 16.81
C ASP A 646 -19.05 23.33 16.53
N SER A 647 -19.38 22.55 17.56
CA SER A 647 -20.17 21.32 17.42
C SER A 647 -21.56 21.57 16.81
N ARG A 648 -22.15 22.74 17.05
CA ARG A 648 -23.42 23.18 16.46
C ARG A 648 -23.27 23.43 14.96
N THR A 649 -22.14 24.00 14.54
CA THR A 649 -21.80 24.16 13.12
C THR A 649 -21.57 22.81 12.45
N ALA A 650 -20.84 21.91 13.09
CA ALA A 650 -20.67 20.54 12.60
C ALA A 650 -22.04 19.86 12.40
N TYR A 651 -22.94 19.95 13.38
CA TYR A 651 -24.28 19.39 13.29
C TYR A 651 -25.13 19.98 12.15
N ILE A 652 -25.16 21.32 12.02
CA ILE A 652 -25.88 22.00 10.93
C ILE A 652 -25.28 21.61 9.57
N MET A 653 -23.95 21.55 9.46
CA MET A 653 -23.27 21.12 8.24
C MET A 653 -23.63 19.68 7.87
N THR A 654 -23.61 18.76 8.83
CA THR A 654 -24.04 17.37 8.64
C THR A 654 -25.48 17.31 8.14
N SER A 655 -26.39 18.09 8.74
CA SER A 655 -27.78 18.20 8.27
C SER A 655 -27.88 18.68 6.81
N MET A 656 -27.07 19.66 6.40
CA MET A 656 -27.03 20.14 5.02
C MET A 656 -26.41 19.11 4.05
N LEU A 657 -25.40 18.37 4.50
CA LEU A 657 -24.74 17.30 3.73
C LEU A 657 -25.65 16.07 3.56
N GLN A 658 -26.50 15.76 4.53
CA GLN A 658 -27.54 14.75 4.36
C GLN A 658 -28.51 15.11 3.23
N ASP A 659 -28.81 16.40 3.01
CA ASP A 659 -29.65 16.83 1.88
C ASP A 659 -28.95 16.70 0.52
N VAL A 660 -27.61 16.67 0.47
CA VAL A 660 -26.89 16.31 -0.76
C VAL A 660 -27.26 14.90 -1.20
N ILE A 661 -27.41 13.97 -0.24
CA ILE A 661 -27.85 12.60 -0.51
C ILE A 661 -29.37 12.56 -0.72
N LYS A 662 -30.18 13.21 0.11
CA LYS A 662 -31.65 13.11 0.00
C LYS A 662 -32.22 13.80 -1.24
N ARG A 663 -31.62 14.92 -1.66
CA ARG A 663 -32.19 15.84 -2.65
C ARG A 663 -31.21 16.29 -3.74
N GLY A 664 -29.90 16.12 -3.51
CA GLY A 664 -28.85 16.72 -4.32
C GLY A 664 -28.06 15.75 -5.21
N THR A 665 -26.79 16.08 -5.41
CA THR A 665 -25.88 15.38 -6.33
C THR A 665 -25.46 13.98 -5.86
N GLY A 666 -25.67 13.64 -4.59
CA GLY A 666 -25.34 12.34 -3.98
C GLY A 666 -26.48 11.33 -3.97
N ARG A 667 -27.59 11.61 -4.68
CA ARG A 667 -28.87 10.88 -4.54
C ARG A 667 -28.83 9.37 -4.71
N ARG A 668 -27.85 8.84 -5.46
CA ARG A 668 -27.69 7.38 -5.62
C ARG A 668 -27.43 6.67 -4.28
N ALA A 669 -26.81 7.35 -3.30
CA ALA A 669 -26.57 6.78 -1.98
C ALA A 669 -27.86 6.45 -1.20
N LEU A 670 -29.03 6.99 -1.59
CA LEU A 670 -30.32 6.57 -1.02
C LEU A 670 -30.59 5.07 -1.18
N ALA A 671 -29.98 4.41 -2.17
CA ALA A 671 -30.11 2.97 -2.36
C ALA A 671 -29.53 2.15 -1.20
N MET A 672 -28.69 2.75 -0.34
CA MET A 672 -28.17 2.10 0.87
C MET A 672 -29.22 1.98 1.98
N GLY A 673 -30.35 2.70 1.88
CA GLY A 673 -31.43 2.61 2.86
C GLY A 673 -31.11 3.15 4.25
N ARG A 674 -30.07 4.01 4.38
CA ARG A 674 -29.61 4.59 5.65
C ARG A 674 -29.94 6.07 5.78
N ASN A 675 -30.27 6.51 7.00
CA ASN A 675 -30.57 7.91 7.33
C ASN A 675 -29.45 8.65 8.06
N ASP A 676 -28.43 7.93 8.54
CA ASP A 676 -27.29 8.46 9.31
C ASP A 676 -26.09 8.88 8.43
N ILE A 677 -26.18 8.70 7.11
CA ILE A 677 -25.10 9.04 6.18
C ILE A 677 -25.19 10.46 5.63
N ALA A 678 -24.04 11.11 5.53
CA ALA A 678 -23.85 12.44 4.93
C ALA A 678 -22.70 12.39 3.91
N GLY A 679 -22.70 13.26 2.89
CA GLY A 679 -21.61 13.27 1.93
C GLY A 679 -21.72 14.34 0.84
N LYS A 680 -20.67 14.46 0.03
CA LYS A 680 -20.60 15.44 -1.07
C LYS A 680 -19.83 14.89 -2.27
N THR A 681 -20.40 15.10 -3.45
CA THR A 681 -19.69 14.88 -4.71
C THR A 681 -18.72 16.02 -5.02
N GLY A 682 -17.56 15.67 -5.58
CA GLY A 682 -16.63 16.60 -6.21
C GLY A 682 -16.38 16.20 -7.66
N THR A 683 -16.35 17.21 -8.54
CA THR A 683 -15.93 17.06 -9.93
C THR A 683 -15.12 18.30 -10.27
N THR A 684 -14.00 18.12 -10.97
CA THR A 684 -13.18 19.22 -11.47
C THR A 684 -13.59 19.63 -12.88
N ASN A 685 -13.04 20.74 -13.38
CA ASN A 685 -13.26 21.15 -14.77
C ASN A 685 -12.82 20.05 -15.74
N ASP A 686 -13.52 19.94 -16.86
CA ASP A 686 -13.32 18.90 -17.88
C ASP A 686 -13.42 17.45 -17.36
N SER A 687 -13.98 17.26 -16.15
CA SER A 687 -14.12 15.96 -15.50
C SER A 687 -12.78 15.22 -15.35
N ILE A 688 -11.70 15.92 -15.01
CA ILE A 688 -10.37 15.31 -14.82
C ILE A 688 -10.34 14.42 -13.57
N ASP A 689 -10.98 14.88 -12.50
CA ASP A 689 -11.05 14.21 -11.21
C ASP A 689 -12.50 14.04 -10.78
N SER A 690 -12.81 12.85 -10.27
CA SER A 690 -14.09 12.48 -9.66
C SER A 690 -13.85 12.17 -8.19
N TRP A 691 -14.65 12.78 -7.32
CA TRP A 691 -14.55 12.63 -5.87
C TRP A 691 -15.90 12.34 -5.23
N PHE A 692 -15.85 11.56 -4.16
CA PHE A 692 -16.92 11.49 -3.19
C PHE A 692 -16.33 11.35 -1.80
N SER A 693 -16.72 12.25 -0.90
CA SER A 693 -16.40 12.18 0.53
C SER A 693 -17.71 12.06 1.30
N GLY A 694 -17.79 11.10 2.20
CA GLY A 694 -18.99 10.86 3.00
C GLY A 694 -18.69 10.06 4.26
N TYR A 695 -19.63 10.08 5.18
CA TYR A 695 -19.46 9.53 6.51
C TYR A 695 -20.78 9.19 7.20
N ASN A 696 -20.69 8.40 8.26
CA ASN A 696 -21.61 8.46 9.40
C ASN A 696 -20.79 8.86 10.66
N ALA A 697 -21.34 8.72 11.88
CA ALA A 697 -20.60 9.05 13.11
C ALA A 697 -19.41 8.12 13.44
N ASP A 698 -19.33 6.95 12.81
CA ASP A 698 -18.35 5.90 13.11
C ASP A 698 -17.24 5.79 12.06
N ILE A 699 -17.50 6.21 10.82
CA ILE A 699 -16.55 6.03 9.72
C ILE A 699 -16.66 7.15 8.69
N VAL A 700 -15.50 7.63 8.24
CA VAL A 700 -15.36 8.65 7.20
C VAL A 700 -14.57 8.09 6.06
N THR A 701 -15.11 8.17 4.85
CA THR A 701 -14.45 7.64 3.65
C THR A 701 -14.46 8.66 2.52
N THR A 702 -13.30 8.83 1.90
CA THR A 702 -13.13 9.56 0.64
C THR A 702 -12.66 8.63 -0.45
N VAL A 703 -13.28 8.75 -1.62
CA VAL A 703 -12.84 8.13 -2.86
C VAL A 703 -12.48 9.20 -3.87
N TRP A 704 -11.31 9.04 -4.51
CA TRP A 704 -10.90 9.76 -5.70
C TRP A 704 -10.79 8.79 -6.88
N ALA A 705 -11.12 9.26 -8.09
CA ALA A 705 -10.83 8.58 -9.34
C ALA A 705 -10.38 9.58 -10.41
N GLY A 706 -9.40 9.18 -11.22
CA GLY A 706 -8.76 10.03 -12.22
C GLY A 706 -7.62 9.32 -12.94
N PHE A 707 -7.04 9.96 -13.94
CA PHE A 707 -5.83 9.47 -14.60
C PHE A 707 -4.56 10.06 -13.96
N ASP A 708 -3.49 9.27 -13.92
CA ASP A 708 -2.20 9.74 -13.39
C ASP A 708 -1.72 11.00 -14.10
N GLN A 709 -1.66 10.94 -15.43
CA GLN A 709 -1.56 12.16 -16.23
C GLN A 709 -2.95 12.78 -16.37
N PRO A 710 -3.15 14.03 -15.90
CA PRO A 710 -4.46 14.68 -15.93
C PRO A 710 -5.06 14.67 -17.34
N GLN A 711 -6.20 13.99 -17.49
CA GLN A 711 -7.02 14.02 -18.69
C GLN A 711 -8.48 13.77 -18.29
N SER A 712 -9.41 14.16 -19.16
CA SER A 712 -10.84 13.98 -18.91
C SER A 712 -11.19 12.51 -18.68
N LEU A 713 -12.05 12.24 -17.70
CA LEU A 713 -12.70 10.95 -17.49
C LEU A 713 -13.82 10.69 -18.50
N GLY A 714 -14.36 11.74 -19.13
CA GLY A 714 -15.51 11.69 -20.03
C GLY A 714 -16.60 12.70 -19.66
N ARG A 715 -17.39 13.12 -20.65
CA ARG A 715 -18.44 14.16 -20.51
C ARG A 715 -19.57 13.79 -19.54
N HIS A 716 -19.72 12.50 -19.24
CA HIS A 716 -20.76 12.00 -18.33
C HIS A 716 -20.18 11.46 -17.02
N GLU A 717 -18.88 11.67 -16.79
CA GLU A 717 -18.16 11.06 -15.68
C GLU A 717 -17.91 12.08 -14.56
N TYR A 718 -18.89 12.22 -13.69
CA TYR A 718 -18.91 13.15 -12.55
C TYR A 718 -18.58 12.43 -11.23
N GLY A 719 -18.46 13.18 -10.12
CA GLY A 719 -18.35 12.61 -8.76
C GLY A 719 -19.40 11.52 -8.46
N GLY A 720 -20.63 11.70 -8.96
CA GLY A 720 -21.75 10.77 -8.76
C GLY A 720 -21.74 9.50 -9.63
N THR A 721 -20.84 9.38 -10.61
CA THR A 721 -20.83 8.25 -11.57
C THR A 721 -19.59 7.37 -11.47
N VAL A 722 -18.47 7.89 -10.96
CA VAL A 722 -17.22 7.12 -10.77
C VAL A 722 -16.91 6.91 -9.29
N ALA A 723 -16.67 7.98 -8.53
CA ALA A 723 -16.26 7.88 -7.12
C ALA A 723 -17.40 7.42 -6.19
N LEU A 724 -18.63 7.93 -6.38
CA LEU A 724 -19.77 7.57 -5.52
C LEU A 724 -20.11 6.07 -5.53
N PRO A 725 -20.18 5.36 -6.68
CA PRO A 725 -20.40 3.91 -6.68
C PRO A 725 -19.34 3.11 -5.91
N ILE A 726 -18.06 3.49 -6.02
CA ILE A 726 -16.98 2.87 -5.24
C ILE A 726 -17.23 3.09 -3.74
N TRP A 727 -17.53 4.33 -3.35
CA TRP A 727 -17.85 4.65 -1.95
C TRP A 727 -19.06 3.86 -1.45
N MET A 728 -20.15 3.78 -2.23
CA MET A 728 -21.35 3.03 -1.87
C MET A 728 -21.05 1.55 -1.69
N ASN A 729 -20.28 0.93 -2.58
CA ASN A 729 -19.93 -0.48 -2.48
C ASN A 729 -19.12 -0.77 -1.22
N TYR A 730 -18.14 0.07 -0.90
CA TYR A 730 -17.35 -0.05 0.33
C TYR A 730 -18.22 0.16 1.58
N MET A 731 -18.93 1.28 1.67
CA MET A 731 -19.72 1.62 2.85
C MET A 731 -20.90 0.67 3.07
N SER A 732 -21.49 0.13 2.02
CA SER A 732 -22.55 -0.88 2.15
C SER A 732 -22.03 -2.19 2.74
N ALA A 733 -20.77 -2.56 2.44
CA ALA A 733 -20.14 -3.73 3.04
C ALA A 733 -19.80 -3.46 4.52
N VAL A 734 -19.17 -2.31 4.81
CA VAL A 734 -18.73 -1.98 6.18
C VAL A 734 -19.90 -1.71 7.13
N LEU A 735 -20.97 -1.06 6.67
CA LEU A 735 -22.11 -0.67 7.52
C LEU A 735 -23.23 -1.73 7.57
N LYS A 736 -23.09 -2.88 6.90
CA LYS A 736 -24.18 -3.84 6.70
C LYS A 736 -24.86 -4.28 8.00
N ASP A 737 -24.05 -4.54 9.03
CA ASP A 737 -24.49 -5.05 10.33
C ASP A 737 -24.31 -4.01 11.46
N MET A 738 -23.99 -2.77 11.11
CA MET A 738 -23.84 -1.67 12.08
C MET A 738 -25.17 -0.92 12.24
N PRO A 739 -25.63 -0.65 13.48
CA PRO A 739 -26.82 0.16 13.71
C PRO A 739 -26.67 1.57 13.12
N GLU A 740 -27.79 2.25 12.83
CA GLU A 740 -27.73 3.66 12.47
C GLU A 740 -27.22 4.48 13.64
N HIS A 741 -26.19 5.30 13.42
CA HIS A 741 -25.60 6.18 14.42
C HIS A 741 -25.68 7.64 13.93
N PRO A 742 -26.83 8.30 14.09
CA PRO A 742 -26.99 9.70 13.71
C PRO A 742 -26.11 10.59 14.61
N PRO A 743 -25.67 11.77 14.12
CA PRO A 743 -24.89 12.70 14.93
C PRO A 743 -25.68 13.15 16.17
N ALA A 744 -25.01 13.21 17.31
CA ALA A 744 -25.60 13.73 18.54
C ALA A 744 -25.93 15.23 18.38
N GLU A 745 -27.14 15.64 18.78
CA GLU A 745 -27.55 17.05 18.75
C GLU A 745 -26.87 17.81 19.90
N PRO A 746 -26.01 18.81 19.62
CA PRO A 746 -25.36 19.60 20.64
C PRO A 746 -26.32 20.61 21.29
N ASP A 747 -26.01 21.02 22.52
CA ASP A 747 -26.72 22.10 23.21
C ASP A 747 -26.62 23.43 22.45
N GLY A 748 -27.59 24.33 22.66
CA GLY A 748 -27.60 25.67 22.06
C GLY A 748 -28.10 25.72 20.60
N LEU A 749 -28.79 24.67 20.14
CA LEU A 749 -29.52 24.66 18.88
C LEU A 749 -31.00 25.02 19.06
N LEU A 750 -31.57 25.70 18.07
CA LEU A 750 -32.99 26.01 17.96
C LEU A 750 -33.54 25.51 16.62
N LYS A 751 -34.79 25.02 16.64
CA LYS A 751 -35.54 24.63 15.43
C LYS A 751 -36.67 25.62 15.21
N LEU A 752 -36.61 26.38 14.11
CA LEU A 752 -37.59 27.40 13.77
C LEU A 752 -38.24 27.09 12.42
N ARG A 753 -39.50 27.52 12.26
CA ARG A 753 -40.19 27.46 10.97
C ARG A 753 -39.76 28.65 10.13
N ILE A 754 -39.37 28.43 8.89
CA ILE A 754 -38.77 29.43 8.00
C ILE A 754 -39.58 29.62 6.74
N ASP A 755 -39.73 30.87 6.33
CA ASP A 755 -40.32 31.25 5.06
C ASP A 755 -39.33 30.95 3.92
N PRO A 756 -39.68 30.12 2.92
CA PRO A 756 -38.77 29.73 1.87
C PRO A 756 -38.32 30.88 0.95
N VAL A 757 -39.08 31.98 0.91
CA VAL A 757 -38.81 33.13 0.03
C VAL A 757 -37.84 34.12 0.68
N SER A 758 -38.07 34.48 1.95
CA SER A 758 -37.29 35.50 2.67
C SER A 758 -36.15 34.93 3.54
N GLY A 759 -36.20 33.64 3.88
CA GLY A 759 -35.26 33.03 4.83
C GLY A 759 -35.49 33.44 6.30
N ARG A 760 -36.60 34.13 6.60
CA ARG A 760 -36.95 34.62 7.95
C ARG A 760 -37.85 33.66 8.72
N ALA A 761 -37.97 33.89 10.03
CA ALA A 761 -38.86 33.09 10.87
C ALA A 761 -40.33 33.30 10.48
N ALA A 762 -40.96 32.22 10.02
CA ALA A 762 -42.30 32.17 9.47
C ALA A 762 -43.39 32.24 10.55
N THR A 763 -44.51 32.83 10.17
CA THR A 763 -45.75 32.74 10.97
C THR A 763 -46.43 31.40 10.74
N PRO A 764 -47.34 30.95 11.62
CA PRO A 764 -48.10 29.70 11.41
C PRO A 764 -48.85 29.64 10.07
N ALA A 765 -49.27 30.81 9.54
CA ALA A 765 -50.03 30.94 8.30
C ALA A 765 -49.16 31.00 7.02
N THR A 766 -47.82 31.09 7.15
CA THR A 766 -46.93 31.18 6.00
C THR A 766 -46.98 29.88 5.17
N PRO A 767 -47.35 29.94 3.87
CA PRO A 767 -47.37 28.77 3.00
C PRO A 767 -45.98 28.15 2.84
N ASP A 768 -45.92 26.84 2.69
CA ASP A 768 -44.70 26.08 2.40
C ASP A 768 -43.53 26.27 3.39
N ALA A 769 -43.80 26.89 4.55
CA ALA A 769 -42.80 27.12 5.56
C ALA A 769 -42.36 25.81 6.23
N TYR A 770 -41.05 25.64 6.39
CA TYR A 770 -40.39 24.39 6.78
C TYR A 770 -39.53 24.59 8.02
N PHE A 771 -39.18 23.51 8.72
CA PHE A 771 -38.27 23.59 9.87
C PHE A 771 -36.81 23.63 9.44
N GLU A 772 -36.04 24.53 10.05
CA GLU A 772 -34.59 24.65 9.90
C GLU A 772 -33.92 24.77 11.27
N VAL A 773 -32.66 24.34 11.35
CA VAL A 773 -31.84 24.33 12.57
C VAL A 773 -30.90 25.54 12.58
N PHE A 774 -30.80 26.20 13.73
CA PHE A 774 -29.99 27.41 13.96
C PHE A 774 -29.19 27.31 15.25
N LYS A 775 -28.05 27.98 15.31
CA LYS A 775 -27.47 28.38 16.60
C LYS A 775 -28.41 29.39 17.26
N SER A 776 -28.58 29.31 18.57
CA SER A 776 -29.52 30.17 19.30
C SER A 776 -29.33 31.67 19.05
N GLU A 777 -28.08 32.10 18.91
CA GLU A 777 -27.65 33.47 18.69
C GLU A 777 -27.83 33.95 17.24
N ASP A 778 -27.89 33.02 16.27
CA ASP A 778 -28.00 33.31 14.84
C ASP A 778 -29.44 33.16 14.32
N SER A 779 -30.43 33.09 15.22
CA SER A 779 -31.82 32.89 14.83
C SER A 779 -32.30 34.01 13.90
N PRO A 780 -32.94 33.71 12.76
CA PRO A 780 -33.37 34.72 11.82
C PRO A 780 -34.49 35.59 12.42
N PRO A 781 -34.54 36.89 12.07
CA PRO A 781 -35.55 37.79 12.60
C PRO A 781 -36.97 37.35 12.16
N PRO A 782 -38.01 37.67 12.95
CA PRO A 782 -39.39 37.34 12.62
C PRO A 782 -39.87 38.08 11.37
N MET A 783 -40.82 37.47 10.65
CA MET A 783 -41.52 38.12 9.53
C MET A 783 -42.22 39.43 9.93
N GLY A 784 -42.60 39.60 11.20
CA GLY A 784 -43.25 40.83 11.70
C GLY A 784 -42.35 42.07 11.72
N GLU A 785 -41.04 41.90 11.62
CA GLU A 785 -40.05 42.98 11.53
C GLU A 785 -39.64 43.28 10.07
N PHE A 786 -40.34 42.70 9.10
CA PHE A 786 -40.14 43.02 7.69
C PHE A 786 -40.84 44.34 7.35
N ASP A 787 -40.08 45.32 6.87
CA ASP A 787 -40.66 46.56 6.33
C ASP A 787 -41.55 46.20 5.13
N PRO A 788 -42.86 46.51 5.15
CA PRO A 788 -43.78 46.19 4.05
C PRO A 788 -43.40 46.87 2.72
N THR A 789 -42.49 47.84 2.74
CA THR A 789 -42.01 48.53 1.54
C THR A 789 -40.84 47.83 0.84
N TYR A 790 -40.26 46.78 1.44
CA TYR A 790 -39.14 46.04 0.84
C TYR A 790 -39.65 44.96 -0.13
N GLN A 791 -39.60 45.23 -1.44
CA GLN A 791 -39.84 44.22 -2.47
C GLN A 791 -38.69 43.20 -2.49
N ALA A 792 -39.01 41.94 -2.19
CA ALA A 792 -38.08 40.84 -2.38
C ALA A 792 -37.72 40.71 -3.88
N PRO A 793 -36.46 40.44 -4.26
CA PRO A 793 -36.11 40.20 -5.65
C PRO A 793 -36.85 38.94 -6.14
N GLY A 794 -37.84 39.11 -7.01
CA GLY A 794 -38.67 38.03 -7.54
C GLY A 794 -40.17 38.11 -7.22
N SER A 795 -40.66 39.12 -6.49
CA SER A 795 -42.08 39.44 -6.55
C SER A 795 -42.46 39.85 -7.98
N PRO A 796 -43.63 39.42 -8.52
CA PRO A 796 -44.07 39.92 -9.82
C PRO A 796 -44.15 41.44 -9.73
N LEU A 797 -43.54 42.14 -10.69
CA LEU A 797 -43.75 43.58 -10.83
C LEU A 797 -45.26 43.85 -10.93
N PRO A 798 -45.78 44.94 -10.35
CA PRO A 798 -47.09 45.45 -10.72
C PRO A 798 -47.18 45.53 -12.24
N ALA A 799 -48.33 45.17 -12.81
CA ALA A 799 -48.54 44.96 -14.25
C ALA A 799 -48.22 46.18 -15.15
N ASP A 800 -47.85 47.33 -14.59
CA ASP A 800 -47.69 48.60 -15.29
C ASP A 800 -46.23 49.02 -15.57
N GLU A 801 -45.22 48.23 -15.18
CA GLU A 801 -43.79 48.55 -15.45
C GLU A 801 -43.00 47.37 -16.06
N ALA A 802 -43.53 46.75 -17.11
CA ALA A 802 -42.72 45.89 -17.97
C ALA A 802 -41.86 46.74 -18.92
N ALA A 803 -40.54 46.72 -18.74
CA ALA A 803 -39.58 47.26 -19.70
C ALA A 803 -39.66 46.49 -21.05
N PRO A 804 -39.45 47.17 -22.20
CA PRO A 804 -39.70 46.58 -23.50
C PRO A 804 -38.74 45.42 -23.82
N LEU A 805 -39.32 44.31 -24.28
CA LEU A 805 -38.63 43.22 -24.96
C LEU A 805 -38.03 43.75 -26.27
N ASP A 806 -36.77 44.18 -26.23
CA ASP A 806 -35.91 44.14 -27.41
C ASP A 806 -34.44 44.22 -26.97
N LEU A 807 -33.84 43.03 -26.79
CA LEU A 807 -32.42 42.69 -26.96
C LEU A 807 -32.18 41.25 -26.49
N PHE A 808 -32.63 40.27 -27.28
CA PHE A 808 -32.00 38.95 -27.40
C PHE A 808 -32.32 38.35 -28.76
#